data_AF-A0A9Q3SQP9-F1
#
_entry.id   AF-A0A9Q3SQP9-F1
#
_cell.length_a   1.000
_cell.length_b   1.000
_cell.length_c   1.000
_cell.angle_alpha   90.00
_cell.angle_beta   90.00
_cell.angle_gamma   90.00
#
_symmetry.space_group_name_H-M   'P 1'
#
loop_
_entity.id
_entity.type
_entity.pdbx_description
1 polymer ?
#
loop_
_entity_poly.entity_id
_entity_poly.type
_entity_poly.pdbx_seq_one_letter_code
_entity_poly.pdbx_strand_id
1 'polypeptide(L)'
;MKNKRNKQRGGASRAVVAGLAIVPLAARLIDRPKAIGEESVPPFDGGTHRDVVHSTSITIPPRDFRSGPLTRKRQARAFAILGAMEAVGLVLAAAGKSPRMRAAGLGLMVPGGGDLLNKEPVRGAAAAGSSALGLVLWIGSGNHLVTPLAWLGSAALSARRAEGRGQAGFVRCAVPLAVGGAVAGMAIRLKKDFEKQKATALETNQYLEDFEPPLRGDDRPEPFVGQELSKDELLFARHLLGIALQDADNWDNYDIMEQFQPTAIRYQLNWLGWALSALQYSRMPAFHGYLSEAQRRLIEKFQQRKVWSYWWLENLWGNLESNPDPVRKQNVMLSGFFGLQLSTYQSATGDMRYAEPGSVKFHWDRKRTYEYSLPSICDAMARDIDASEWGMIVCEPNWLYPYCNSVGANAFKIQDRMTGSDYWPSLQGRFTRTADEELHRPDGLVMHFKSTRTGYGNGALPTTSVEFRPLIPDLADRGWALLKAGVWLTDDDGKVSGTVFRDMPKGLDYGNAGASKVGMYGSVMHAAREAGDEERASVAWNELLEVANPVRTRESLEFTGASVMSKANVAMGAFGRKGGWLDLIDRGLPETWATGPILKDVPFADAMVARAETDGQALDLVLHPVDDEAHTRLTLARLTPGISYEVTGDVTASVVADENGEAVMPVHLAGRTAINVRPTDTKTNAR
;
A
#
# COMPACT_ATOMS: atom_id res chain seq x y z
N MET A 1 44.57 28.10 20.35
CA MET A 1 45.19 26.97 21.09
C MET A 1 44.05 26.14 21.68
N LYS A 2 43.82 24.85 21.46
CA LYS A 2 44.56 23.72 20.89
C LYS A 2 43.56 22.82 20.13
N ASN A 3 44.03 22.27 19.01
CA ASN A 3 43.40 21.25 18.16
C ASN A 3 43.01 19.97 18.92
N LYS A 4 41.90 19.34 18.53
CA LYS A 4 41.80 17.87 18.40
C LYS A 4 40.76 17.50 17.33
N ARG A 5 41.28 17.25 16.11
CA ARG A 5 40.63 16.48 15.05
C ARG A 5 40.51 15.02 15.53
N ASN A 6 39.35 14.40 15.40
CA ASN A 6 39.24 12.95 15.37
C ASN A 6 38.54 12.51 14.08
N LYS A 7 39.31 11.84 13.23
CA LYS A 7 38.85 11.13 12.03
C LYS A 7 38.19 9.83 12.48
N GLN A 8 36.97 9.55 12.04
CA GLN A 8 36.49 8.18 11.90
C GLN A 8 36.27 7.88 10.42
N ARG A 9 36.94 6.82 9.97
CA ARG A 9 36.94 6.24 8.62
C ARG A 9 35.91 5.11 8.57
N GLY A 10 35.26 4.96 7.40
CA GLY A 10 34.67 3.72 6.88
C GLY A 10 33.26 3.43 7.42
N GLY A 11 32.18 3.39 6.64
CA GLY A 11 32.07 3.30 5.18
C GLY A 11 32.07 1.85 4.68
N ALA A 12 31.23 0.99 5.27
CA ALA A 12 30.80 -0.28 4.69
C ALA A 12 29.55 -0.82 5.41
N SER A 13 28.49 -1.04 4.62
CA SER A 13 27.38 -1.98 4.83
C SER A 13 26.53 -1.88 6.10
N ARG A 14 25.52 -0.99 6.09
CA ARG A 14 24.31 -1.11 6.92
C ARG A 14 23.09 -1.65 6.15
N ALA A 15 23.20 -1.86 4.83
CA ALA A 15 22.12 -2.37 3.98
C ALA A 15 21.96 -3.91 4.00
N VAL A 16 22.91 -4.65 4.56
CA VAL A 16 22.93 -6.14 4.52
C VAL A 16 22.38 -6.78 5.82
N VAL A 17 22.18 -6.00 6.88
CA VAL A 17 21.81 -6.54 8.21
C VAL A 17 20.28 -6.68 8.42
N ALA A 18 19.45 -6.05 7.58
CA ALA A 18 17.99 -6.12 7.72
C ALA A 18 17.35 -7.46 7.28
N GLY A 19 18.13 -8.36 6.64
CA GLY A 19 17.61 -9.61 6.06
C GLY A 19 17.63 -10.86 6.95
N LEU A 20 17.98 -10.76 8.24
CA LEU A 20 18.35 -11.95 9.04
C LEU A 20 17.56 -12.21 10.33
N ALA A 21 16.46 -11.50 10.60
CA ALA A 21 15.72 -11.64 11.87
C ALA A 21 14.53 -12.62 11.83
N ILE A 22 14.58 -13.73 11.07
CA ILE A 22 13.49 -14.72 11.00
C ILE A 22 14.01 -16.13 11.31
N VAL A 23 14.43 -16.38 12.55
CA VAL A 23 14.73 -17.71 13.12
C VAL A 23 14.60 -17.53 14.64
N PRO A 24 13.62 -18.11 15.40
CA PRO A 24 13.46 -19.57 15.55
C PRO A 24 12.07 -20.06 16.06
N LEU A 25 11.34 -20.93 15.35
CA LEU A 25 10.32 -21.77 16.01
C LEU A 25 9.99 -23.03 15.21
N ALA A 26 11.00 -23.87 14.99
CA ALA A 26 10.86 -25.12 14.25
C ALA A 26 11.57 -26.25 15.00
N ALA A 27 10.91 -26.76 16.03
CA ALA A 27 11.26 -28.05 16.60
C ALA A 27 9.97 -28.71 17.09
N ARG A 28 9.41 -29.62 16.29
CA ARG A 28 9.03 -30.96 16.75
C ARG A 28 8.29 -31.76 15.67
N LEU A 29 8.84 -32.95 15.45
CA LEU A 29 8.14 -34.21 15.21
C LEU A 29 7.80 -34.61 13.77
N ILE A 30 7.91 -35.92 13.61
CA ILE A 30 8.07 -36.78 12.45
C ILE A 30 6.90 -37.77 12.56
N ASP A 31 6.16 -38.03 11.48
CA ASP A 31 6.12 -39.38 10.90
C ASP A 31 5.44 -39.42 9.52
N ARG A 32 5.82 -40.43 8.72
CA ARG A 32 5.32 -40.67 7.35
C ARG A 32 4.00 -41.45 7.37
N PRO A 33 3.17 -41.32 6.32
CA PRO A 33 2.38 -42.45 5.85
C PRO A 33 2.63 -42.85 4.40
N LYS A 34 2.26 -44.10 4.14
CA LYS A 34 2.38 -44.90 2.92
C LYS A 34 1.52 -44.38 1.76
N ALA A 35 1.94 -44.78 0.57
CA ALA A 35 1.30 -44.55 -0.72
C ALA A 35 -0.17 -44.96 -0.77
N ILE A 36 -1.00 -44.14 -1.42
CA ILE A 36 -2.33 -44.50 -1.88
C ILE A 36 -2.51 -43.93 -3.31
N GLY A 37 -2.73 -44.85 -4.25
CA GLY A 37 -3.70 -44.76 -5.36
C GLY A 37 -3.46 -43.73 -6.46
N GLU A 38 -3.01 -44.20 -7.62
CA GLU A 38 -3.27 -43.55 -8.91
C GLU A 38 -4.78 -43.53 -9.16
N GLU A 39 -5.39 -42.34 -9.16
CA GLU A 39 -6.60 -42.09 -9.95
C GLU A 39 -6.34 -40.96 -10.94
N SER A 40 -6.72 -41.26 -12.18
CA SER A 40 -6.43 -40.52 -13.41
C SER A 40 -6.93 -39.09 -13.37
N VAL A 41 -6.02 -38.14 -13.57
CA VAL A 41 -6.34 -36.74 -13.89
C VAL A 41 -6.97 -36.68 -15.29
N PRO A 42 -8.19 -36.15 -15.47
CA PRO A 42 -8.77 -35.99 -16.80
C PRO A 42 -8.03 -34.88 -17.58
N PRO A 43 -7.97 -34.97 -18.93
CA PRO A 43 -7.24 -34.02 -19.75
C PRO A 43 -7.87 -32.62 -19.71
N PHE A 44 -7.00 -31.61 -19.74
CA PHE A 44 -7.33 -30.19 -19.69
C PHE A 44 -7.92 -29.75 -21.05
N ASP A 45 -9.21 -29.39 -21.09
CA ASP A 45 -9.81 -28.76 -22.25
C ASP A 45 -9.69 -27.22 -22.18
N GLY A 46 -9.25 -26.63 -23.28
CA GLY A 46 -9.26 -25.18 -23.47
C GLY A 46 -10.63 -24.75 -23.96
N GLY A 47 -11.51 -24.33 -23.05
CA GLY A 47 -12.81 -23.77 -23.42
C GLY A 47 -13.60 -23.24 -22.22
N THR A 48 -13.89 -21.94 -22.26
CA THR A 48 -15.00 -21.20 -21.62
C THR A 48 -15.40 -21.52 -20.17
N HIS A 49 -15.20 -20.54 -19.30
CA HIS A 49 -15.92 -20.35 -18.03
C HIS A 49 -16.14 -21.65 -17.23
N ARG A 50 -15.09 -22.14 -16.56
CA ARG A 50 -15.36 -22.65 -15.22
C ARG A 50 -15.86 -21.46 -14.42
N ASP A 51 -17.14 -21.50 -14.07
CA ASP A 51 -17.70 -20.75 -12.96
C ASP A 51 -16.79 -21.03 -11.76
N VAL A 52 -15.81 -20.13 -11.57
CA VAL A 52 -15.00 -20.14 -10.36
C VAL A 52 -16.01 -19.75 -9.30
N VAL A 53 -16.33 -20.72 -8.46
CA VAL A 53 -17.06 -20.52 -7.21
C VAL A 53 -16.25 -19.52 -6.41
N HIS A 54 -16.52 -18.23 -6.60
CA HIS A 54 -16.13 -17.23 -5.63
C HIS A 54 -16.85 -17.65 -4.36
N SER A 55 -16.09 -18.09 -3.37
CA SER A 55 -16.62 -18.33 -2.04
C SER A 55 -17.17 -17.00 -1.56
N THR A 56 -18.50 -16.85 -1.52
CA THR A 56 -19.21 -15.75 -0.85
C THR A 56 -19.12 -15.88 0.68
N SER A 57 -18.12 -16.62 1.17
CA SER A 57 -17.89 -16.93 2.56
C SER A 57 -16.51 -16.43 2.97
N ILE A 58 -16.46 -15.87 4.17
CA ILE A 58 -15.22 -15.44 4.81
C ILE A 58 -14.36 -16.62 5.26
N THR A 59 -14.88 -17.85 5.27
CA THR A 59 -14.10 -19.04 5.65
C THR A 59 -13.05 -19.40 4.60
N ILE A 60 -11.92 -19.96 5.04
CA ILE A 60 -10.79 -20.32 4.20
C ILE A 60 -11.14 -21.58 3.41
N PRO A 61 -11.13 -21.54 2.06
CA PRO A 61 -11.45 -22.71 1.25
C PRO A 61 -10.36 -23.77 1.38
N PRO A 62 -10.72 -25.08 1.33
CA PRO A 62 -9.73 -26.15 1.30
C PRO A 62 -8.82 -26.01 0.07
N ARG A 63 -7.52 -26.26 0.25
CA ARG A 63 -6.52 -26.19 -0.83
C ARG A 63 -5.84 -27.54 -1.01
N ASP A 64 -5.86 -28.06 -2.22
CA ASP A 64 -5.12 -29.28 -2.59
C ASP A 64 -3.64 -29.02 -2.83
N PHE A 65 -3.30 -27.77 -3.15
CA PHE A 65 -1.94 -27.34 -3.45
C PHE A 65 -1.56 -26.11 -2.65
N ARG A 66 -0.27 -26.00 -2.32
CA ARG A 66 0.30 -24.83 -1.64
C ARG A 66 0.15 -23.52 -2.44
N SER A 67 0.05 -23.60 -3.76
CA SER A 67 0.02 -22.43 -4.63
C SER A 67 -0.97 -22.62 -5.77
N GLY A 68 -1.57 -21.53 -6.24
CA GLY A 68 -2.47 -21.50 -7.38
C GLY A 68 -1.88 -22.00 -8.69
N PRO A 69 -2.73 -22.33 -9.67
CA PRO A 69 -2.32 -22.96 -10.93
C PRO A 69 -1.27 -22.16 -11.73
N LEU A 70 -1.40 -20.83 -11.82
CA LEU A 70 -0.45 -19.98 -12.54
C LEU A 70 0.89 -19.98 -11.82
N THR A 71 0.88 -19.86 -10.49
CA THR A 71 2.10 -19.95 -9.68
C THR A 71 2.80 -21.28 -9.89
N ARG A 72 2.08 -22.41 -9.85
CA ARG A 72 2.68 -23.74 -10.09
C ARG A 72 3.30 -23.84 -11.48
N LYS A 73 2.62 -23.33 -12.52
CA LYS A 73 3.14 -23.29 -13.90
C LYS A 73 4.46 -22.50 -13.97
N ARG A 74 4.55 -21.36 -13.29
CA ARG A 74 5.80 -20.56 -13.24
C ARG A 74 6.90 -21.21 -12.44
N GLN A 75 6.58 -21.79 -11.28
CA GLN A 75 7.54 -22.51 -10.46
C GLN A 75 8.08 -23.73 -11.20
N ALA A 76 7.24 -24.52 -11.86
CA ALA A 76 7.65 -25.66 -12.67
C ALA A 76 8.61 -25.23 -13.78
N ARG A 77 8.31 -24.15 -14.51
CA ARG A 77 9.21 -23.58 -15.52
C ARG A 77 10.54 -23.14 -14.91
N ALA A 78 10.52 -22.43 -13.79
CA ALA A 78 11.73 -21.95 -13.11
C ALA A 78 12.60 -23.10 -12.62
N PHE A 79 12.00 -24.11 -11.98
CA PHE A 79 12.71 -25.31 -11.54
C PHE A 79 13.22 -26.15 -12.70
N ALA A 80 12.53 -26.22 -13.84
CA ALA A 80 13.02 -26.90 -15.03
C ALA A 80 14.28 -26.20 -15.60
N ILE A 81 14.29 -24.86 -15.66
CA ILE A 81 15.45 -24.08 -16.10
C ILE A 81 16.63 -24.29 -15.15
N LEU A 82 16.42 -24.13 -13.84
CA LEU A 82 17.46 -24.34 -12.84
C LEU A 82 17.95 -25.79 -12.85
N GLY A 83 17.06 -26.77 -12.93
CA GLY A 83 17.40 -28.19 -13.03
C GLY A 83 18.23 -28.53 -14.27
N ALA A 84 17.93 -27.91 -15.42
CA ALA A 84 18.75 -28.05 -16.62
C ALA A 84 20.15 -27.43 -16.43
N MET A 85 20.24 -26.26 -15.81
CA MET A 85 21.53 -25.64 -15.46
C MET A 85 22.35 -26.53 -14.52
N GLU A 86 21.72 -27.10 -13.48
CA GLU A 86 22.35 -28.05 -12.56
C GLU A 86 22.82 -29.32 -13.27
N ALA A 87 22.01 -29.89 -14.17
CA ALA A 87 22.37 -31.08 -14.92
C ALA A 87 23.57 -30.83 -15.83
N VAL A 88 23.60 -29.71 -16.56
CA VAL A 88 24.75 -29.29 -17.37
C VAL A 88 25.97 -29.06 -16.49
N GLY A 89 25.79 -28.37 -15.36
CA GLY A 89 26.85 -28.13 -14.38
C GLY A 89 27.48 -29.42 -13.86
N LEU A 90 26.65 -30.40 -13.50
CA LEU A 90 27.06 -31.71 -13.01
C LEU A 90 27.82 -32.50 -14.08
N VAL A 91 27.32 -32.54 -15.33
CA VAL A 91 28.00 -33.22 -16.45
C VAL A 91 29.37 -32.61 -16.70
N LEU A 92 29.47 -31.27 -16.70
CA LEU A 92 30.75 -30.58 -16.89
C LEU A 92 31.72 -30.81 -15.72
N ALA A 93 31.24 -30.85 -14.48
CA ALA A 93 32.05 -31.12 -13.29
C ALA A 93 32.54 -32.57 -13.20
N ALA A 94 31.69 -33.54 -13.58
CA ALA A 94 31.98 -34.96 -13.51
C ALA A 94 32.79 -35.46 -14.73
N ALA A 95 32.35 -35.14 -15.93
CA ALA A 95 32.90 -35.67 -17.19
C ALA A 95 33.81 -34.69 -17.94
N GLY A 96 33.99 -33.46 -17.45
CA GLY A 96 34.84 -32.45 -18.07
C GLY A 96 36.29 -32.91 -18.24
N LYS A 97 36.77 -32.86 -19.49
CA LYS A 97 38.14 -33.26 -19.86
C LYS A 97 39.21 -32.23 -19.47
N SER A 98 38.82 -30.97 -19.29
CA SER A 98 39.75 -29.88 -18.91
C SER A 98 39.42 -29.28 -17.54
N PRO A 99 40.41 -28.69 -16.84
CA PRO A 99 40.18 -27.93 -15.61
C PRO A 99 39.12 -26.83 -15.78
N ARG A 100 39.12 -26.17 -16.95
CA ARG A 100 38.14 -25.12 -17.30
C ARG A 100 36.71 -25.64 -17.29
N MET A 101 36.45 -26.79 -17.93
CA MET A 101 35.11 -27.39 -17.98
C MET A 101 34.59 -27.72 -16.58
N ARG A 102 35.46 -28.27 -15.72
CA ARG A 102 35.07 -28.65 -14.36
C ARG A 102 34.75 -27.42 -13.50
N ALA A 103 35.55 -26.37 -13.62
CA ALA A 103 35.31 -25.10 -12.91
C ALA A 103 34.05 -24.40 -13.42
N ALA A 104 33.82 -24.39 -14.75
CA ALA A 104 32.58 -23.89 -15.34
C ALA A 104 31.37 -24.65 -14.80
N GLY A 105 31.44 -25.99 -14.78
CA GLY A 105 30.37 -26.86 -14.30
C GLY A 105 29.96 -26.55 -12.87
N LEU A 106 30.93 -26.49 -11.95
CA LEU A 106 30.65 -26.14 -10.54
C LEU A 106 30.20 -24.68 -10.36
N GLY A 107 30.68 -23.76 -11.20
CA GLY A 107 30.22 -22.36 -11.20
C GLY A 107 28.78 -22.18 -11.72
N LEU A 108 28.30 -23.07 -12.59
CA LEU A 108 26.91 -23.09 -13.03
C LEU A 108 25.95 -23.55 -11.92
N MET A 109 26.37 -24.54 -11.12
CA MET A 109 25.56 -25.07 -10.01
C MET A 109 25.43 -24.09 -8.84
N VAL A 110 26.52 -23.40 -8.50
CA VAL A 110 26.49 -22.38 -7.44
C VAL A 110 27.47 -21.26 -7.75
N PRO A 111 27.08 -19.98 -7.57
CA PRO A 111 28.00 -18.86 -7.71
C PRO A 111 29.25 -19.06 -6.83
N GLY A 112 30.43 -19.00 -7.44
CA GLY A 112 31.70 -19.23 -6.77
C GLY A 112 32.15 -20.70 -6.65
N GLY A 113 31.35 -21.68 -7.08
CA GLY A 113 31.70 -23.11 -7.03
C GLY A 113 32.97 -23.44 -7.83
N GLY A 114 33.18 -22.78 -8.96
CA GLY A 114 34.41 -22.89 -9.75
C GLY A 114 35.64 -22.30 -9.06
N ASP A 115 35.50 -21.19 -8.32
CA ASP A 115 36.60 -20.60 -7.56
C ASP A 115 36.99 -21.49 -6.36
N LEU A 116 36.03 -22.16 -5.72
CA LEU A 116 36.30 -23.18 -4.68
C LEU A 116 37.14 -24.33 -5.25
N LEU A 117 36.81 -24.81 -6.45
CA LEU A 117 37.60 -25.84 -7.13
C LEU A 117 39.04 -25.37 -7.39
N ASN A 118 39.21 -24.10 -7.74
CA ASN A 118 40.51 -23.48 -8.00
C ASN A 118 41.30 -23.10 -6.72
N LYS A 119 40.83 -23.50 -5.53
CA LYS A 119 41.40 -23.14 -4.22
C LYS A 119 41.41 -21.62 -3.95
N GLU A 120 40.43 -20.89 -4.46
CA GLU A 120 40.27 -19.45 -4.27
C GLU A 120 39.00 -19.12 -3.45
N PRO A 121 38.92 -19.52 -2.17
CA PRO A 121 37.68 -19.40 -1.38
C PRO A 121 37.21 -17.95 -1.19
N VAL A 122 38.13 -16.99 -1.11
CA VAL A 122 37.78 -15.55 -1.01
C VAL A 122 37.05 -15.07 -2.28
N ARG A 123 37.49 -15.53 -3.46
CA ARG A 123 36.82 -15.20 -4.73
C ARG A 123 35.49 -15.91 -4.86
N GLY A 124 35.42 -17.17 -4.42
CA GLY A 124 34.16 -17.91 -4.34
C GLY A 124 33.13 -17.19 -3.46
N ALA A 125 33.54 -16.73 -2.28
CA ALA A 125 32.70 -15.93 -1.40
C ALA A 125 32.29 -14.59 -2.04
N ALA A 126 33.19 -13.91 -2.75
CA ALA A 126 32.87 -12.68 -3.47
C ALA A 126 31.87 -12.89 -4.61
N ALA A 127 31.97 -14.00 -5.35
CA ALA A 127 31.03 -14.38 -6.40
C ALA A 127 29.64 -14.71 -5.84
N ALA A 128 29.58 -15.46 -4.73
CA ALA A 128 28.36 -15.73 -4.00
C ALA A 128 27.73 -14.43 -3.47
N GLY A 129 28.53 -13.55 -2.85
CA GLY A 129 28.08 -12.25 -2.37
C GLY A 129 27.56 -11.34 -3.48
N SER A 130 28.21 -11.32 -4.65
CA SER A 130 27.78 -10.54 -5.81
C SER A 130 26.44 -11.04 -6.38
N SER A 131 26.25 -12.36 -6.42
CA SER A 131 24.99 -12.97 -6.87
C SER A 131 23.87 -12.74 -5.85
N ALA A 132 24.17 -12.80 -4.55
CA ALA A 132 23.23 -12.46 -3.49
C ALA A 132 22.81 -10.98 -3.54
N LEU A 133 23.76 -10.06 -3.78
CA LEU A 133 23.45 -8.65 -4.03
C LEU A 133 22.57 -8.47 -5.29
N GLY A 134 22.85 -9.24 -6.35
CA GLY A 134 22.00 -9.29 -7.53
C GLY A 134 20.56 -9.68 -7.19
N LEU A 135 20.35 -10.68 -6.33
CA LEU A 135 19.01 -11.08 -5.88
C LEU A 135 18.31 -9.96 -5.09
N VAL A 136 19.05 -9.23 -4.25
CA VAL A 136 18.51 -8.06 -3.55
C VAL A 136 18.06 -6.98 -4.53
N LEU A 137 18.87 -6.67 -5.56
CA LEU A 137 18.51 -5.71 -6.60
C LEU A 137 17.34 -6.20 -7.48
N TRP A 138 17.27 -7.50 -7.75
CA TRP A 138 16.15 -8.09 -8.47
C TRP A 138 14.84 -7.90 -7.70
N ILE A 139 14.85 -8.14 -6.39
CA ILE A 139 13.68 -7.94 -5.52
C ILE A 139 13.36 -6.45 -5.35
N GLY A 140 14.38 -5.60 -5.15
CA GLY A 140 14.21 -4.20 -4.78
C GLY A 140 14.08 -3.21 -5.95
N SER A 141 14.24 -3.62 -7.21
CA SER A 141 14.05 -2.69 -8.34
C SER A 141 13.53 -3.33 -9.61
N GLY A 142 13.20 -4.63 -9.58
CA GLY A 142 12.83 -5.38 -10.79
C GLY A 142 14.00 -5.59 -11.77
N ASN A 143 15.25 -5.39 -11.35
CA ASN A 143 16.40 -5.56 -12.24
C ASN A 143 16.65 -7.05 -12.57
N HIS A 144 16.40 -7.43 -13.82
CA HIS A 144 16.53 -8.81 -14.29
C HIS A 144 17.92 -9.20 -14.77
N LEU A 145 18.84 -8.23 -14.90
CA LEU A 145 20.13 -8.44 -15.54
C LEU A 145 21.22 -8.79 -14.54
N VAL A 146 21.20 -8.19 -13.34
CA VAL A 146 22.33 -8.29 -12.41
C VAL A 146 22.55 -9.72 -11.93
N THR A 147 21.51 -10.44 -11.48
CA THR A 147 21.68 -11.80 -10.94
C THR A 147 22.21 -12.78 -12.00
N PRO A 148 21.63 -12.89 -13.21
CA PRO A 148 22.17 -13.79 -14.23
C PRO A 148 23.59 -13.41 -14.66
N LEU A 149 23.89 -12.11 -14.81
CA LEU A 149 25.22 -11.65 -15.20
C LEU A 149 26.27 -11.93 -14.12
N ALA A 150 25.93 -11.70 -12.83
CA ALA A 150 26.83 -11.99 -11.72
C ALA A 150 27.09 -13.50 -11.61
N TRP A 151 26.05 -14.32 -11.72
CA TRP A 151 26.16 -15.77 -11.64
C TRP A 151 26.98 -16.32 -12.82
N LEU A 152 26.50 -16.13 -14.06
CA LEU A 152 27.14 -16.69 -15.25
C LEU A 152 28.52 -16.07 -15.50
N GLY A 153 28.70 -14.79 -15.20
CA GLY A 153 29.99 -14.11 -15.27
C GLY A 153 31.00 -14.70 -14.29
N SER A 154 30.60 -15.03 -13.06
CA SER A 154 31.48 -15.69 -12.09
C SER A 154 31.86 -17.11 -12.52
N ALA A 155 30.91 -17.86 -13.12
CA ALA A 155 31.17 -19.19 -13.67
C ALA A 155 32.19 -19.13 -14.84
N ALA A 156 32.02 -18.18 -15.77
CA ALA A 156 32.95 -17.98 -16.88
C ALA A 156 34.35 -17.54 -16.41
N LEU A 157 34.41 -16.63 -15.43
CA LEU A 157 35.68 -16.12 -14.91
C LEU A 157 36.47 -17.21 -14.17
N SER A 158 35.81 -18.01 -13.34
CA SER A 158 36.45 -19.14 -12.64
C SER A 158 36.92 -20.22 -13.63
N ALA A 159 36.15 -20.48 -14.69
CA ALA A 159 36.55 -21.39 -15.77
C ALA A 159 37.84 -20.92 -16.47
N ARG A 160 37.92 -19.63 -16.84
CA ARG A 160 39.11 -19.06 -17.50
C ARG A 160 40.36 -19.15 -16.64
N ARG A 161 40.21 -19.08 -15.32
CA ARG A 161 41.33 -19.09 -14.36
C ARG A 161 41.79 -20.49 -13.96
N ALA A 162 41.05 -21.54 -14.32
CA ALA A 162 41.31 -22.90 -13.86
C ALA A 162 42.58 -23.53 -14.47
N GLU A 163 43.11 -22.98 -15.55
CA GLU A 163 44.36 -23.47 -16.15
C GLU A 163 45.58 -23.18 -15.29
N GLY A 164 46.53 -24.12 -15.27
CA GLY A 164 47.77 -24.00 -14.52
C GLY A 164 47.58 -24.03 -13.00
N ARG A 165 46.36 -24.30 -12.51
CA ARG A 165 46.03 -24.36 -11.08
C ARG A 165 45.78 -25.78 -10.60
N GLY A 166 46.21 -26.06 -9.37
CA GLY A 166 45.87 -27.31 -8.68
C GLY A 166 44.42 -27.29 -8.20
N GLN A 167 43.63 -28.31 -8.55
CA GLN A 167 42.21 -28.39 -8.22
C GLN A 167 41.95 -29.09 -6.87
N ALA A 168 41.00 -28.60 -6.09
CA ALA A 168 40.49 -29.26 -4.90
C ALA A 168 39.49 -30.37 -5.29
N GLY A 169 39.99 -31.58 -5.54
CA GLY A 169 39.20 -32.69 -6.09
C GLY A 169 37.90 -33.01 -5.34
N PHE A 170 37.89 -32.89 -4.01
CA PHE A 170 36.69 -33.16 -3.19
C PHE A 170 35.52 -32.21 -3.49
N VAL A 171 35.78 -30.99 -3.98
CA VAL A 171 34.75 -29.98 -4.30
C VAL A 171 33.81 -30.48 -5.41
N ARG A 172 34.31 -31.36 -6.29
CA ARG A 172 33.53 -31.98 -7.37
C ARG A 172 32.38 -32.86 -6.86
N CYS A 173 32.48 -33.37 -5.63
CA CYS A 173 31.41 -34.12 -4.98
C CYS A 173 30.67 -33.26 -3.95
N ALA A 174 31.40 -32.43 -3.20
CA ALA A 174 30.82 -31.63 -2.13
C ALA A 174 29.78 -30.62 -2.63
N VAL A 175 30.03 -29.92 -3.75
CA VAL A 175 29.09 -28.93 -4.29
C VAL A 175 27.79 -29.57 -4.78
N PRO A 176 27.80 -30.60 -5.65
CA PRO A 176 26.56 -31.29 -6.03
C PRO A 176 25.76 -31.85 -4.85
N LEU A 177 26.45 -32.45 -3.86
CA LEU A 177 25.78 -32.98 -2.66
C LEU A 177 25.16 -31.87 -1.82
N ALA A 178 25.83 -30.73 -1.68
CA ALA A 178 25.30 -29.58 -0.95
C ALA A 178 24.07 -28.99 -1.65
N VAL A 179 24.11 -28.82 -2.97
CA VAL A 179 22.97 -28.34 -3.76
C VAL A 179 21.80 -29.33 -3.68
N GLY A 180 22.05 -30.63 -3.89
CA GLY A 180 21.02 -31.67 -3.78
C GLY A 180 20.40 -31.73 -2.39
N GLY A 181 21.22 -31.63 -1.33
CA GLY A 181 20.76 -31.56 0.06
C GLY A 181 19.90 -30.33 0.34
N ALA A 182 20.30 -29.15 -0.17
CA ALA A 182 19.53 -27.92 -0.03
C ALA A 182 18.16 -28.00 -0.73
N VAL A 183 18.12 -28.53 -1.97
CA VAL A 183 16.88 -28.72 -2.73
C VAL A 183 15.94 -29.71 -2.02
N ALA A 184 16.46 -30.85 -1.56
CA ALA A 184 15.68 -31.83 -0.81
C ALA A 184 15.16 -31.25 0.51
N GLY A 185 16.00 -30.53 1.25
CA GLY A 185 15.62 -29.84 2.48
C GLY A 185 14.52 -28.81 2.26
N MET A 186 14.61 -28.01 1.18
CA MET A 186 13.57 -27.08 0.78
C MET A 186 12.26 -27.81 0.47
N ALA A 187 12.27 -28.86 -0.35
CA ALA A 187 11.06 -29.63 -0.68
C ALA A 187 10.36 -30.20 0.56
N ILE A 188 11.13 -30.76 1.50
CA ILE A 188 10.61 -31.27 2.78
C ILE A 188 9.98 -30.15 3.60
N ARG A 189 10.66 -28.99 3.72
CA ARG A 189 10.13 -27.82 4.42
C ARG A 189 8.82 -27.34 3.80
N LEU A 190 8.77 -27.20 2.47
CA LEU A 190 7.58 -26.71 1.78
C LEU A 190 6.37 -27.61 2.02
N LYS A 191 6.57 -28.94 2.05
CA LYS A 191 5.53 -29.92 2.36
C LYS A 191 5.05 -29.82 3.81
N LYS A 192 5.97 -29.71 4.78
CA LYS A 192 5.61 -29.53 6.19
C LYS A 192 4.84 -28.23 6.44
N ASP A 193 5.29 -27.14 5.83
CA ASP A 193 4.60 -25.85 5.91
C ASP A 193 3.18 -25.96 5.37
N PHE A 194 2.97 -26.68 4.27
CA PHE A 194 1.65 -26.85 3.66
C PHE A 194 0.68 -27.62 4.58
N GLU A 195 1.11 -28.72 5.18
CA GLU A 195 0.29 -29.46 6.14
C GLU A 195 -0.05 -28.62 7.38
N LYS A 196 0.93 -27.86 7.90
CA LYS A 196 0.69 -26.91 9.00
C LYS A 196 -0.34 -25.86 8.62
N GLN A 197 -0.22 -25.27 7.43
CA GLN A 197 -1.13 -24.24 6.95
C GLN A 197 -2.57 -24.74 6.82
N LYS A 198 -2.77 -25.98 6.33
CA LYS A 198 -4.09 -26.61 6.28
C LYS A 198 -4.68 -26.80 7.68
N ALA A 199 -3.87 -27.26 8.64
CA ALA A 199 -4.33 -27.42 10.03
C ALA A 199 -4.75 -26.07 10.64
N THR A 200 -3.93 -25.02 10.44
CA THR A 200 -4.27 -23.65 10.86
C THR A 200 -5.53 -23.14 10.19
N ALA A 201 -5.76 -23.43 8.91
CA ALA A 201 -6.98 -23.03 8.21
C ALA A 201 -8.25 -23.64 8.85
N LEU A 202 -8.19 -24.92 9.24
CA LEU A 202 -9.32 -25.59 9.89
C LEU A 202 -9.66 -24.96 11.25
N GLU A 203 -8.64 -24.70 12.07
CA GLU A 203 -8.80 -24.01 13.37
C GLU A 203 -9.33 -22.59 13.17
N THR A 204 -8.78 -21.86 12.20
CA THR A 204 -9.20 -20.50 11.87
C THR A 204 -10.64 -20.47 11.37
N ASN A 205 -11.09 -21.48 10.62
CA ASN A 205 -12.46 -21.54 10.13
C ASN A 205 -13.49 -21.69 11.26
N GLN A 206 -13.16 -22.34 12.37
CA GLN A 206 -14.04 -22.40 13.55
C GLN A 206 -14.33 -20.99 14.09
N TYR A 207 -13.32 -20.12 14.11
CA TYR A 207 -13.49 -18.72 14.48
C TYR A 207 -14.26 -17.92 13.41
N LEU A 208 -13.97 -18.16 12.13
CA LEU A 208 -14.59 -17.42 11.03
C LEU A 208 -16.06 -17.80 10.77
N GLU A 209 -16.49 -19.00 11.14
CA GLU A 209 -17.89 -19.45 11.01
C GLU A 209 -18.82 -18.64 11.91
N ASP A 210 -18.33 -18.22 13.08
CA ASP A 210 -19.09 -17.42 14.06
C ASP A 210 -18.83 -15.91 13.94
N PHE A 211 -17.98 -15.47 13.01
CA PHE A 211 -17.63 -14.07 12.87
C PHE A 211 -18.65 -13.31 12.01
N GLU A 212 -19.30 -12.29 12.59
CA GLU A 212 -20.23 -11.42 11.88
C GLU A 212 -19.49 -10.26 11.18
N PRO A 213 -19.58 -10.16 9.83
CA PRO A 213 -18.97 -9.06 9.10
C PRO A 213 -19.63 -7.69 9.40
N PRO A 214 -18.85 -6.63 9.68
CA PRO A 214 -19.38 -5.40 10.31
C PRO A 214 -20.09 -4.41 9.38
N LEU A 215 -20.08 -4.65 8.06
CA LEU A 215 -20.53 -3.70 7.03
C LEU A 215 -21.35 -4.39 5.93
N ARG A 216 -22.12 -5.43 6.28
CA ARG A 216 -23.01 -6.16 5.36
C ARG A 216 -24.46 -5.81 5.64
N GLY A 217 -25.30 -5.82 4.59
CA GLY A 217 -26.74 -5.60 4.74
C GLY A 217 -27.07 -4.33 5.54
N ASP A 218 -27.96 -4.48 6.52
CA ASP A 218 -28.46 -3.39 7.37
C ASP A 218 -27.41 -2.83 8.34
N ASP A 219 -26.27 -3.52 8.55
CA ASP A 219 -25.19 -3.02 9.42
C ASP A 219 -24.38 -1.88 8.80
N ARG A 220 -24.48 -1.70 7.47
CA ARG A 220 -23.84 -0.59 6.75
C ARG A 220 -24.73 0.66 6.86
N PRO A 221 -24.37 1.67 7.66
CA PRO A 221 -25.19 2.87 7.82
C PRO A 221 -25.29 3.66 6.51
N GLU A 222 -26.33 4.48 6.37
CA GLU A 222 -26.34 5.53 5.34
C GLU A 222 -25.17 6.51 5.56
N PRO A 223 -24.63 7.13 4.50
CA PRO A 223 -23.53 8.08 4.66
C PRO A 223 -23.87 9.21 5.64
N PHE A 224 -22.99 9.44 6.61
CA PHE A 224 -23.16 10.44 7.66
C PHE A 224 -21.85 11.16 7.95
N VAL A 225 -21.91 12.37 8.53
CA VAL A 225 -20.70 13.08 8.98
C VAL A 225 -20.36 12.62 10.40
N GLY A 226 -19.12 12.17 10.59
CA GLY A 226 -18.60 11.76 11.88
C GLY A 226 -18.61 12.90 12.91
N GLN A 227 -18.27 12.55 14.15
CA GLN A 227 -18.12 13.53 15.22
C GLN A 227 -17.03 14.56 14.87
N GLU A 228 -17.06 15.73 15.51
CA GLU A 228 -15.97 16.69 15.37
C GLU A 228 -14.63 16.08 15.81
N LEU A 229 -13.53 16.54 15.21
CA LEU A 229 -12.19 16.12 15.63
C LEU A 229 -11.93 16.53 17.08
N SER A 230 -11.30 15.65 17.85
CA SER A 230 -10.73 16.02 19.15
C SER A 230 -9.60 17.05 18.98
N LYS A 231 -9.21 17.73 20.06
CA LYS A 231 -8.12 18.72 20.02
C LYS A 231 -6.81 18.14 19.46
N ASP A 232 -6.42 16.94 19.89
CA ASP A 232 -5.19 16.29 19.42
C ASP A 232 -5.32 15.89 17.93
N GLU A 233 -6.47 15.39 17.48
CA GLU A 233 -6.72 15.09 16.07
C GLU A 233 -6.73 16.38 15.20
N LEU A 234 -7.26 17.48 15.72
CA LEU A 234 -7.31 18.78 15.03
C LEU A 234 -5.91 19.38 14.83
N LEU A 235 -5.08 19.35 15.89
CA LEU A 235 -3.67 19.77 15.82
C LEU A 235 -2.86 18.86 14.88
N PHE A 236 -3.18 17.57 14.85
CA PHE A 236 -2.56 16.64 13.93
C PHE A 236 -2.97 16.90 12.47
N ALA A 237 -4.25 17.15 12.21
CA ALA A 237 -4.74 17.56 10.89
C ALA A 237 -4.06 18.84 10.41
N ARG A 238 -3.92 19.83 11.28
CA ARG A 238 -3.22 21.09 10.98
C ARG A 238 -1.75 20.85 10.58
N HIS A 239 -1.03 19.97 11.27
CA HIS A 239 0.35 19.62 10.91
C HIS A 239 0.43 19.07 9.47
N LEU A 240 -0.44 18.13 9.11
CA LEU A 240 -0.43 17.51 7.78
C LEU A 240 -0.87 18.48 6.67
N LEU A 241 -1.86 19.33 6.96
CA LEU A 241 -2.25 20.42 6.06
C LEU A 241 -1.11 21.41 5.84
N GLY A 242 -0.35 21.75 6.88
CA GLY A 242 0.83 22.60 6.78
C GLY A 242 1.89 22.03 5.84
N ILE A 243 2.10 20.70 5.85
CA ILE A 243 2.98 20.01 4.89
C ILE A 243 2.40 20.06 3.47
N ALA A 244 1.12 19.75 3.32
CA ALA A 244 0.46 19.69 2.00
C ALA A 244 0.28 21.06 1.33
N LEU A 245 0.20 22.14 2.12
CA LEU A 245 0.08 23.52 1.64
C LEU A 245 1.42 24.14 1.25
N GLN A 246 2.56 23.48 1.51
CA GLN A 246 3.86 23.99 1.09
C GLN A 246 3.90 24.26 -0.42
N ASP A 247 4.68 25.27 -0.82
CA ASP A 247 4.87 25.60 -2.23
C ASP A 247 5.41 24.39 -3.02
N ALA A 248 5.10 24.36 -4.33
CA ALA A 248 5.39 23.22 -5.19
C ALA A 248 6.85 22.72 -5.10
N ASP A 249 7.82 23.63 -5.04
CA ASP A 249 9.24 23.31 -4.98
C ASP A 249 9.81 23.20 -3.55
N ASN A 250 9.02 23.46 -2.51
CA ASN A 250 9.42 23.27 -1.12
C ASN A 250 9.27 21.80 -0.71
N TRP A 251 10.36 21.17 -0.28
CA TRP A 251 10.38 19.76 0.12
C TRP A 251 10.89 19.55 1.55
N ASP A 252 10.99 20.61 2.36
CA ASP A 252 11.72 20.59 3.63
C ASP A 252 11.08 19.64 4.67
N ASN A 253 9.78 19.41 4.58
CA ASN A 253 9.05 18.51 5.46
C ASN A 253 8.82 17.11 4.88
N TYR A 254 9.43 16.77 3.74
CA TYR A 254 9.31 15.46 3.12
C TYR A 254 10.56 14.61 3.36
N ASP A 255 10.37 13.32 3.60
CA ASP A 255 11.49 12.38 3.73
C ASP A 255 12.07 12.08 2.33
N ILE A 256 13.22 12.65 1.99
CA ILE A 256 13.88 12.41 0.69
C ILE A 256 15.10 11.50 0.87
N MET A 257 14.97 10.25 0.43
CA MET A 257 16.05 9.27 0.45
C MET A 257 16.37 8.75 -0.95
N GLU A 258 15.64 7.73 -1.39
CA GLU A 258 15.71 7.14 -2.72
C GLU A 258 14.32 7.18 -3.38
N GLN A 259 14.20 6.71 -4.63
CA GLN A 259 12.97 6.84 -5.43
C GLN A 259 12.53 5.51 -6.06
N PHE A 260 12.93 4.36 -5.53
CA PHE A 260 12.57 3.03 -6.04
C PHE A 260 11.74 2.26 -5.02
N GLN A 261 12.11 2.32 -3.75
CA GLN A 261 11.51 1.56 -2.65
C GLN A 261 10.47 2.40 -1.89
N PRO A 262 9.81 1.86 -0.84
CA PRO A 262 8.77 2.56 -0.07
C PRO A 262 9.16 3.91 0.54
N THR A 263 10.45 4.29 0.52
CA THR A 263 10.90 5.62 0.96
C THR A 263 10.68 6.71 -0.08
N ALA A 264 10.22 6.35 -1.28
CA ALA A 264 9.95 7.30 -2.35
C ALA A 264 8.86 8.31 -1.95
N ILE A 265 9.08 9.57 -2.31
CA ILE A 265 8.19 10.70 -1.96
C ILE A 265 6.76 10.55 -2.50
N ARG A 266 6.58 9.80 -3.59
CA ARG A 266 5.25 9.51 -4.16
C ARG A 266 4.31 8.88 -3.13
N TYR A 267 4.80 7.96 -2.29
CA TYR A 267 3.96 7.35 -1.26
C TYR A 267 3.53 8.37 -0.21
N GLN A 268 4.43 9.26 0.21
CA GLN A 268 4.10 10.35 1.15
C GLN A 268 3.01 11.26 0.57
N LEU A 269 3.11 11.62 -0.71
CA LEU A 269 2.11 12.44 -1.40
C LEU A 269 0.75 11.73 -1.52
N ASN A 270 0.74 10.44 -1.90
CA ASN A 270 -0.50 9.68 -2.03
C ASN A 270 -1.19 9.49 -0.67
N TRP A 271 -0.45 9.07 0.35
CA TRP A 271 -1.01 8.88 1.69
C TRP A 271 -1.55 10.19 2.28
N LEU A 272 -0.85 11.31 2.10
CA LEU A 272 -1.39 12.62 2.49
C LEU A 272 -2.67 12.94 1.71
N GLY A 273 -2.68 12.72 0.40
CA GLY A 273 -3.85 12.94 -0.45
C GLY A 273 -5.07 12.14 0.03
N TRP A 274 -4.90 10.84 0.25
CA TRP A 274 -5.96 9.96 0.75
C TRP A 274 -6.43 10.34 2.14
N ALA A 275 -5.51 10.68 3.05
CA ALA A 275 -5.87 11.12 4.40
C ALA A 275 -6.70 12.40 4.37
N LEU A 276 -6.35 13.36 3.51
CA LEU A 276 -7.11 14.60 3.37
C LEU A 276 -8.46 14.37 2.66
N SER A 277 -8.55 13.47 1.68
CA SER A 277 -9.84 13.07 1.11
C SER A 277 -10.73 12.36 2.14
N ALA A 278 -10.15 11.48 2.97
CA ALA A 278 -10.86 10.80 4.06
C ALA A 278 -11.34 11.78 5.13
N LEU A 279 -10.51 12.78 5.48
CA LEU A 279 -10.87 13.88 6.38
C LEU A 279 -12.05 14.68 5.84
N GLN A 280 -11.95 15.12 4.58
CA GLN A 280 -13.01 15.88 3.93
C GLN A 280 -14.31 15.09 3.92
N TYR A 281 -14.28 13.85 3.44
CA TYR A 281 -15.48 13.03 3.34
C TYR A 281 -16.10 12.65 4.69
N SER A 282 -15.27 12.29 5.67
CA SER A 282 -15.75 11.70 6.93
C SER A 282 -16.15 12.73 7.98
N ARG A 283 -15.55 13.93 7.98
CA ARG A 283 -15.67 14.90 9.07
C ARG A 283 -16.14 16.28 8.62
N MET A 284 -15.83 16.64 7.38
CA MET A 284 -16.05 18.00 6.89
C MET A 284 -16.39 18.09 5.39
N PRO A 285 -17.40 17.35 4.90
CA PRO A 285 -17.73 17.33 3.46
C PRO A 285 -18.17 18.70 2.96
N ALA A 286 -18.68 19.56 3.84
CA ALA A 286 -19.08 20.92 3.52
C ALA A 286 -17.94 21.96 3.67
N PHE A 287 -16.68 21.53 3.84
CA PHE A 287 -15.52 22.42 3.89
C PHE A 287 -14.59 22.18 2.69
N HIS A 288 -14.38 23.23 1.90
CA HIS A 288 -13.45 23.19 0.77
C HIS A 288 -12.15 23.91 1.14
N GLY A 289 -12.12 25.25 1.07
CA GLY A 289 -11.03 26.12 1.54
C GLY A 289 -9.62 25.58 1.38
N TYR A 290 -8.83 25.71 2.44
CA TYR A 290 -7.46 25.23 2.48
C TYR A 290 -7.35 23.69 2.37
N LEU A 291 -8.40 22.93 2.68
CA LEU A 291 -8.37 21.45 2.64
C LEU A 291 -8.40 20.93 1.20
N SER A 292 -9.29 21.47 0.37
CA SER A 292 -9.32 21.16 -1.06
C SER A 292 -8.08 21.71 -1.77
N GLU A 293 -7.58 22.87 -1.35
CA GLU A 293 -6.34 23.45 -1.87
C GLU A 293 -5.11 22.57 -1.57
N ALA A 294 -4.97 22.09 -0.34
CA ALA A 294 -3.91 21.18 0.06
C ALA A 294 -3.87 19.92 -0.81
N GLN A 295 -5.04 19.32 -1.10
CA GLN A 295 -5.12 18.15 -1.99
C GLN A 295 -4.67 18.47 -3.42
N ARG A 296 -5.07 19.62 -3.97
CA ARG A 296 -4.62 20.06 -5.31
C ARG A 296 -3.11 20.28 -5.38
N ARG A 297 -2.53 20.94 -4.38
CA ARG A 297 -1.07 21.14 -4.30
C ARG A 297 -0.30 19.82 -4.24
N LEU A 298 -0.81 18.82 -3.52
CA LEU A 298 -0.22 17.48 -3.53
C LEU A 298 -0.28 16.84 -4.92
N ILE A 299 -1.40 16.99 -5.64
CA ILE A 299 -1.58 16.46 -7.00
C ILE A 299 -0.64 17.17 -8.00
N GLU A 300 -0.47 18.48 -7.90
CA GLU A 300 0.49 19.25 -8.70
C GLU A 300 1.93 18.83 -8.41
N LYS A 301 2.28 18.69 -7.13
CA LYS A 301 3.60 18.24 -6.68
C LYS A 301 3.91 16.81 -7.14
N PHE A 302 2.91 15.92 -7.22
CA PHE A 302 3.06 14.55 -7.73
C PHE A 302 3.51 14.49 -9.20
N GLN A 303 3.09 15.46 -10.03
CA GLN A 303 3.40 15.50 -11.45
C GLN A 303 4.87 15.89 -11.75
N GLN A 304 5.60 16.37 -10.73
CA GLN A 304 6.99 16.79 -10.89
C GLN A 304 7.91 15.61 -11.21
N ARG A 305 8.87 15.83 -12.12
CA ARG A 305 9.84 14.83 -12.57
C ARG A 305 10.61 14.16 -11.42
N LYS A 306 10.83 14.88 -10.31
CA LYS A 306 11.47 14.36 -9.09
C LYS A 306 10.75 13.13 -8.52
N VAL A 307 9.43 13.04 -8.71
CA VAL A 307 8.57 11.99 -8.15
C VAL A 307 8.56 10.73 -9.01
N TRP A 308 8.58 10.87 -10.34
CA TRP A 308 8.28 9.77 -11.26
C TRP A 308 9.42 9.35 -12.19
N SER A 309 10.50 10.14 -12.29
CA SER A 309 11.59 9.84 -13.24
C SER A 309 12.36 8.55 -12.97
N TYR A 310 12.22 7.96 -11.77
CA TYR A 310 12.75 6.64 -11.45
C TYR A 310 12.29 5.57 -12.43
N TRP A 311 11.07 5.72 -12.98
CA TRP A 311 10.47 4.73 -13.87
C TRP A 311 11.29 4.50 -15.14
N TRP A 312 11.98 5.54 -15.64
CA TRP A 312 12.87 5.36 -16.79
C TRP A 312 13.92 4.27 -16.56
N LEU A 313 14.51 4.23 -15.37
CA LEU A 313 15.50 3.22 -15.01
C LEU A 313 14.86 1.85 -14.82
N GLU A 314 13.72 1.77 -14.13
CA GLU A 314 12.99 0.51 -13.93
C GLU A 314 12.51 -0.12 -15.24
N ASN A 315 11.98 0.71 -16.13
CA ASN A 315 11.56 0.28 -17.46
C ASN A 315 12.76 -0.18 -18.30
N LEU A 316 13.90 0.50 -18.20
CA LEU A 316 15.12 0.16 -18.93
C LEU A 316 15.69 -1.20 -18.54
N TRP A 317 15.81 -1.53 -17.25
CA TRP A 317 16.39 -2.82 -16.83
C TRP A 317 15.36 -3.94 -16.67
N GLY A 318 14.08 -3.61 -16.48
CA GLY A 318 13.03 -4.58 -16.21
C GLY A 318 12.26 -5.00 -17.47
N ASN A 319 11.97 -4.04 -18.36
CA ASN A 319 11.30 -4.27 -19.64
C ASN A 319 12.23 -4.15 -20.85
N LEU A 320 13.47 -3.67 -20.67
CA LEU A 320 14.40 -3.37 -21.76
C LEU A 320 13.87 -2.26 -22.69
N GLU A 321 13.09 -1.33 -22.14
CA GLU A 321 12.48 -0.21 -22.85
C GLU A 321 12.98 1.13 -22.28
N SER A 322 13.38 2.07 -23.15
CA SER A 322 13.91 3.37 -22.73
C SER A 322 12.86 4.48 -22.67
N ASN A 323 11.57 4.16 -22.83
CA ASN A 323 10.50 5.14 -22.76
C ASN A 323 10.27 5.53 -21.28
N PRO A 324 10.43 6.81 -20.89
CA PRO A 324 10.29 7.23 -19.50
C PRO A 324 8.83 7.44 -19.07
N ASP A 325 7.85 7.30 -19.97
CA ASP A 325 6.43 7.47 -19.68
C ASP A 325 5.98 6.58 -18.50
N PRO A 326 5.56 7.18 -17.37
CA PRO A 326 5.28 6.46 -16.13
C PRO A 326 3.91 5.76 -16.08
N VAL A 327 3.00 6.04 -17.03
CA VAL A 327 1.61 5.54 -17.00
C VAL A 327 1.34 4.54 -18.11
N ARG A 328 2.01 4.66 -19.26
CA ARG A 328 1.73 3.84 -20.45
C ARG A 328 1.73 2.32 -20.22
N LYS A 329 2.55 1.83 -19.29
CA LYS A 329 2.75 0.40 -19.05
C LYS A 329 3.21 0.13 -17.63
N GLN A 330 2.56 -0.82 -16.97
CA GLN A 330 2.86 -1.30 -15.61
C GLN A 330 2.86 -0.18 -14.58
N ASN A 331 3.83 -0.18 -13.66
CA ASN A 331 4.01 0.86 -12.66
C ASN A 331 2.75 1.12 -11.83
N VAL A 332 2.03 0.07 -11.43
CA VAL A 332 0.73 0.18 -10.73
C VAL A 332 0.81 1.03 -9.48
N MET A 333 1.98 1.08 -8.86
CA MET A 333 2.16 1.90 -7.70
C MET A 333 2.10 3.39 -8.04
N LEU A 334 2.57 3.83 -9.21
CA LEU A 334 2.34 5.21 -9.63
C LEU A 334 0.94 5.38 -10.21
N SER A 335 0.59 4.59 -11.25
CA SER A 335 -0.67 4.77 -11.99
C SER A 335 -1.88 4.50 -11.11
N GLY A 336 -1.85 3.42 -10.32
CA GLY A 336 -2.91 3.05 -9.39
C GLY A 336 -3.01 3.96 -8.17
N PHE A 337 -1.90 4.34 -7.54
CA PHE A 337 -1.98 5.17 -6.33
C PHE A 337 -2.37 6.59 -6.67
N PHE A 338 -1.77 7.14 -7.73
CA PHE A 338 -2.13 8.47 -8.21
C PHE A 338 -3.54 8.50 -8.79
N GLY A 339 -3.94 7.46 -9.53
CA GLY A 339 -5.31 7.27 -9.98
C GLY A 339 -6.29 7.30 -8.81
N LEU A 340 -6.01 6.55 -7.73
CA LEU A 340 -6.85 6.59 -6.53
C LEU A 340 -6.85 7.97 -5.86
N GLN A 341 -5.71 8.66 -5.76
CA GLN A 341 -5.65 10.00 -5.17
C GLN A 341 -6.50 11.02 -5.95
N LEU A 342 -6.44 10.98 -7.29
CA LEU A 342 -7.31 11.79 -8.14
C LEU A 342 -8.78 11.41 -7.93
N SER A 343 -9.09 10.11 -7.97
CA SER A 343 -10.45 9.60 -7.77
C SER A 343 -11.04 10.01 -6.42
N THR A 344 -10.31 9.86 -5.32
CA THR A 344 -10.80 10.22 -3.97
C THR A 344 -10.97 11.73 -3.82
N TYR A 345 -10.10 12.55 -4.42
CA TYR A 345 -10.28 14.00 -4.47
C TYR A 345 -11.60 14.36 -5.15
N GLN A 346 -11.84 13.88 -6.38
CA GLN A 346 -13.08 14.17 -7.10
C GLN A 346 -14.30 13.65 -6.35
N SER A 347 -14.19 12.45 -5.75
CA SER A 347 -15.25 11.83 -4.98
C SER A 347 -15.59 12.59 -3.69
N ALA A 348 -14.61 13.18 -3.01
CA ALA A 348 -14.81 13.89 -1.74
C ALA A 348 -15.24 15.35 -1.93
N THR A 349 -15.00 15.92 -3.12
CA THR A 349 -15.21 17.36 -3.39
C THR A 349 -16.29 17.64 -4.45
N GLY A 350 -16.60 16.67 -5.31
CA GLY A 350 -17.39 16.88 -6.53
C GLY A 350 -16.63 17.63 -7.64
N ASP A 351 -15.35 17.96 -7.45
CA ASP A 351 -14.56 18.72 -8.41
C ASP A 351 -13.96 17.80 -9.48
N MET A 352 -14.52 17.87 -10.69
CA MET A 352 -14.19 16.97 -11.81
C MET A 352 -13.01 17.43 -12.68
N ARG A 353 -12.20 18.40 -12.24
CA ARG A 353 -11.14 18.99 -13.08
C ARG A 353 -10.12 18.00 -13.64
N TYR A 354 -9.91 16.87 -12.97
CA TYR A 354 -8.93 15.86 -13.39
C TYR A 354 -9.50 14.82 -14.35
N ALA A 355 -10.82 14.86 -14.61
CA ALA A 355 -11.44 14.14 -15.71
C ALA A 355 -11.14 14.79 -17.07
N GLU A 356 -10.86 16.10 -17.08
CA GLU A 356 -10.58 16.85 -18.31
C GLU A 356 -9.31 16.36 -19.02
N PRO A 357 -9.33 16.18 -20.35
CA PRO A 357 -8.16 15.80 -21.13
C PRO A 357 -6.96 16.73 -20.89
N GLY A 358 -5.80 16.16 -20.59
CA GLY A 358 -4.56 16.90 -20.37
C GLY A 358 -4.48 17.64 -19.02
N SER A 359 -5.40 17.38 -18.09
CA SER A 359 -5.34 17.92 -16.71
C SER A 359 -4.16 17.41 -15.89
N VAL A 360 -3.57 16.28 -16.29
CA VAL A 360 -2.37 15.67 -15.69
C VAL A 360 -1.23 15.69 -16.71
N LYS A 361 -0.05 16.21 -16.32
CA LYS A 361 1.10 16.38 -17.21
C LYS A 361 2.40 15.95 -16.56
N PHE A 362 3.00 14.88 -17.09
CA PHE A 362 4.33 14.42 -16.70
C PHE A 362 5.39 14.98 -17.65
N HIS A 363 6.09 16.03 -17.21
CA HIS A 363 7.13 16.70 -17.99
C HIS A 363 8.51 16.03 -17.83
N TRP A 364 9.01 15.35 -18.87
CA TRP A 364 10.32 14.71 -18.83
C TRP A 364 11.45 15.72 -19.12
N ASP A 365 11.28 16.52 -20.15
CA ASP A 365 12.18 17.62 -20.55
C ASP A 365 11.41 18.68 -21.35
N ARG A 366 12.10 19.67 -21.92
CA ARG A 366 11.48 20.77 -22.69
C ARG A 366 10.70 20.32 -23.93
N LYS A 367 10.94 19.11 -24.43
CA LYS A 367 10.33 18.57 -25.67
C LYS A 367 9.35 17.44 -25.42
N ARG A 368 9.45 16.75 -24.28
CA ARG A 368 8.68 15.55 -23.96
C ARG A 368 7.80 15.78 -22.75
N THR A 369 6.49 15.81 -23.02
CA THR A 369 5.43 15.84 -22.01
C THR A 369 4.48 14.69 -22.30
N TYR A 370 4.08 13.96 -21.27
CA TYR A 370 3.06 12.92 -21.35
C TYR A 370 1.79 13.46 -20.67
N GLU A 371 0.73 13.60 -21.45
CA GLU A 371 -0.53 14.19 -21.00
C GLU A 371 -1.57 13.11 -20.75
N TYR A 372 -2.29 13.27 -19.65
CA TYR A 372 -3.30 12.36 -19.17
C TYR A 372 -4.46 13.14 -18.54
N SER A 373 -5.54 12.41 -18.31
CA SER A 373 -6.63 12.67 -17.39
C SER A 373 -6.87 11.39 -16.56
N LEU A 374 -7.65 11.48 -15.49
CA LEU A 374 -8.03 10.29 -14.72
C LEU A 374 -8.64 9.18 -15.61
N PRO A 375 -9.62 9.45 -16.51
CA PRO A 375 -10.12 8.44 -17.45
C PRO A 375 -9.00 7.75 -18.25
N SER A 376 -8.05 8.52 -18.81
CA SER A 376 -6.97 7.95 -19.61
C SER A 376 -5.93 7.14 -18.80
N ILE A 377 -5.78 7.45 -17.50
CA ILE A 377 -4.98 6.64 -16.56
C ILE A 377 -5.70 5.32 -16.30
N CYS A 378 -7.01 5.35 -16.05
CA CYS A 378 -7.84 4.15 -15.92
C CYS A 378 -7.80 3.30 -17.20
N ASP A 379 -7.89 3.90 -18.38
CA ASP A 379 -7.72 3.20 -19.66
C ASP A 379 -6.38 2.47 -19.77
N ALA A 380 -5.28 3.12 -19.34
CA ALA A 380 -3.96 2.50 -19.36
C ALA A 380 -3.87 1.32 -18.40
N MET A 381 -4.39 1.48 -17.18
CA MET A 381 -4.44 0.41 -16.18
C MET A 381 -5.32 -0.77 -16.63
N ALA A 382 -6.49 -0.49 -17.22
CA ALA A 382 -7.39 -1.52 -17.72
C ALA A 382 -6.73 -2.34 -18.85
N ARG A 383 -6.01 -1.68 -19.77
CA ARG A 383 -5.21 -2.38 -20.80
C ARG A 383 -4.13 -3.27 -20.20
N ASP A 384 -3.44 -2.81 -19.15
CA ASP A 384 -2.41 -3.63 -18.48
C ASP A 384 -3.00 -4.85 -17.77
N ILE A 385 -4.16 -4.71 -17.12
CA ILE A 385 -4.85 -5.84 -16.49
C ILE A 385 -5.30 -6.85 -17.54
N ASP A 386 -5.87 -6.38 -18.64
CA ASP A 386 -6.36 -7.24 -19.72
C ASP A 386 -5.21 -8.00 -20.41
N ALA A 387 -4.06 -7.34 -20.60
CA ALA A 387 -2.85 -7.97 -21.14
C ALA A 387 -2.14 -8.93 -20.16
N SER A 388 -2.50 -8.92 -18.87
CA SER A 388 -1.83 -9.70 -17.83
C SER A 388 -2.49 -11.06 -17.64
N GLU A 389 -1.72 -12.14 -17.81
CA GLU A 389 -2.17 -13.50 -17.42
C GLU A 389 -2.55 -13.59 -15.93
N TRP A 390 -2.12 -12.63 -15.11
CA TRP A 390 -2.42 -12.56 -13.69
C TRP A 390 -3.64 -11.68 -13.38
N GLY A 391 -4.28 -11.02 -14.35
CA GLY A 391 -5.41 -10.13 -14.06
C GLY A 391 -5.08 -8.99 -13.08
N MET A 392 -3.81 -8.61 -13.00
CA MET A 392 -3.24 -7.61 -12.09
C MET A 392 -2.01 -6.98 -12.74
N ILE A 393 -1.68 -5.77 -12.30
CA ILE A 393 -0.57 -4.96 -12.83
C ILE A 393 0.64 -5.09 -11.89
N VAL A 394 1.83 -5.26 -12.46
CA VAL A 394 3.08 -5.27 -11.68
C VAL A 394 3.48 -3.85 -11.25
N CYS A 395 4.12 -3.73 -10.09
CA CYS A 395 4.70 -2.49 -9.59
C CYS A 395 6.00 -2.22 -10.34
N GLU A 396 7.11 -2.75 -9.84
CA GLU A 396 8.33 -2.91 -10.61
C GLU A 396 8.13 -4.08 -11.59
N PRO A 397 8.80 -4.07 -12.76
CA PRO A 397 8.72 -5.19 -13.68
C PRO A 397 8.99 -6.52 -12.97
N ASN A 398 8.08 -7.49 -13.15
CA ASN A 398 8.00 -8.82 -12.50
C ASN A 398 7.25 -8.91 -11.16
N TRP A 399 7.08 -7.83 -10.39
CA TRP A 399 6.58 -7.95 -9.01
C TRP A 399 5.12 -7.51 -8.87
N LEU A 400 4.25 -8.47 -8.52
CA LEU A 400 2.87 -8.22 -8.12
C LEU A 400 2.81 -7.99 -6.61
N TYR A 401 2.05 -6.98 -6.21
CA TYR A 401 1.73 -6.68 -4.83
C TYR A 401 0.20 -6.62 -4.68
N PRO A 402 -0.41 -7.43 -3.80
CA PRO A 402 -1.86 -7.42 -3.63
C PRO A 402 -2.36 -6.05 -3.17
N TYR A 403 -1.65 -5.42 -2.22
CA TYR A 403 -1.98 -4.09 -1.72
C TYR A 403 -1.96 -3.03 -2.83
N CYS A 404 -0.92 -3.02 -3.67
CA CYS A 404 -0.84 -2.02 -4.73
C CYS A 404 -1.96 -2.18 -5.77
N ASN A 405 -2.35 -3.42 -6.05
CA ASN A 405 -3.43 -3.72 -6.98
C ASN A 405 -4.81 -3.41 -6.39
N SER A 406 -5.05 -3.63 -5.09
CA SER A 406 -6.31 -3.21 -4.46
C SER A 406 -6.44 -1.69 -4.43
N VAL A 407 -5.36 -0.97 -4.13
CA VAL A 407 -5.33 0.51 -4.23
C VAL A 407 -5.71 0.96 -5.64
N GLY A 408 -5.04 0.44 -6.68
CA GLY A 408 -5.33 0.82 -8.06
C GLY A 408 -6.76 0.46 -8.50
N ALA A 409 -7.28 -0.70 -8.09
CA ALA A 409 -8.62 -1.14 -8.48
C ALA A 409 -9.75 -0.28 -7.87
N ASN A 410 -9.53 0.33 -6.70
CA ASN A 410 -10.50 1.28 -6.13
C ASN A 410 -10.69 2.54 -6.99
N ALA A 411 -9.68 2.92 -7.79
CA ALA A 411 -9.83 4.03 -8.74
C ALA A 411 -10.89 3.73 -9.81
N PHE A 412 -10.99 2.47 -10.28
CA PHE A 412 -12.01 2.04 -11.23
C PHE A 412 -13.41 2.15 -10.65
N LYS A 413 -13.61 1.69 -9.41
CA LYS A 413 -14.90 1.75 -8.72
C LYS A 413 -15.44 3.19 -8.64
N ILE A 414 -14.59 4.13 -8.26
CA ILE A 414 -14.97 5.55 -8.24
C ILE A 414 -15.23 6.06 -9.66
N GLN A 415 -14.38 5.72 -10.63
CA GLN A 415 -14.52 6.18 -12.01
C GLN A 415 -15.82 5.69 -12.66
N ASP A 416 -16.16 4.42 -12.47
CA ASP A 416 -17.40 3.79 -12.94
C ASP A 416 -18.62 4.50 -12.35
N ARG A 417 -18.61 4.78 -11.04
CA ARG A 417 -19.69 5.52 -10.38
C ARG A 417 -19.83 6.95 -10.90
N MET A 418 -18.72 7.66 -11.09
CA MET A 418 -18.73 9.08 -11.44
C MET A 418 -19.02 9.34 -12.93
N THR A 419 -18.72 8.39 -13.81
CA THR A 419 -18.81 8.59 -15.28
C THR A 419 -19.69 7.58 -16.01
N GLY A 420 -20.17 6.53 -15.33
CA GLY A 420 -20.93 5.45 -15.94
C GLY A 420 -20.08 4.47 -16.75
N SER A 421 -18.75 4.46 -16.58
CA SER A 421 -17.88 3.44 -17.16
C SER A 421 -18.06 2.07 -16.49
N ASP A 422 -17.47 1.03 -17.07
CA ASP A 422 -17.60 -0.37 -16.64
C ASP A 422 -16.25 -1.08 -16.46
N TYR A 423 -15.22 -0.35 -16.00
CA TYR A 423 -13.89 -0.91 -15.79
C TYR A 423 -13.90 -2.04 -14.75
N TRP A 424 -14.46 -1.81 -13.57
CA TRP A 424 -14.43 -2.82 -12.52
C TRP A 424 -15.27 -4.06 -12.88
N PRO A 425 -16.53 -3.94 -13.32
CA PRO A 425 -17.32 -5.10 -13.73
C PRO A 425 -16.64 -5.98 -14.78
N SER A 426 -15.90 -5.39 -15.73
CA SER A 426 -15.18 -6.14 -16.78
C SER A 426 -13.88 -6.80 -16.30
N LEU A 427 -13.28 -6.32 -15.20
CA LEU A 427 -11.99 -6.80 -14.69
C LEU A 427 -12.10 -7.66 -13.43
N GLN A 428 -13.18 -7.52 -12.65
CA GLN A 428 -13.31 -8.09 -11.30
C GLN A 428 -13.12 -9.60 -11.21
N GLY A 429 -13.59 -10.38 -12.20
CA GLY A 429 -13.51 -11.83 -12.16
C GLY A 429 -12.07 -12.35 -12.22
N ARG A 430 -11.22 -11.71 -13.04
CA ARG A 430 -9.79 -12.03 -13.15
C ARG A 430 -9.04 -11.59 -11.90
N PHE A 431 -9.32 -10.37 -11.45
CA PHE A 431 -8.71 -9.80 -10.25
C PHE A 431 -8.99 -10.68 -9.02
N THR A 432 -10.26 -11.03 -8.80
CA THR A 432 -10.70 -11.82 -7.64
C THR A 432 -10.12 -13.22 -7.65
N ARG A 433 -10.08 -13.86 -8.82
CA ARG A 433 -9.44 -15.17 -8.98
C ARG A 433 -7.96 -15.14 -8.59
N THR A 434 -7.22 -14.15 -9.08
CA THR A 434 -5.80 -14.00 -8.73
C THR A 434 -5.61 -13.68 -7.25
N ALA A 435 -6.42 -12.78 -6.70
CA ALA A 435 -6.39 -12.46 -5.28
C ALA A 435 -6.54 -13.74 -4.46
N ASP A 436 -7.60 -14.52 -4.68
CA ASP A 436 -7.87 -15.73 -3.90
C ASP A 436 -6.88 -16.88 -4.19
N GLU A 437 -6.76 -17.33 -5.44
CA GLU A 437 -6.03 -18.55 -5.77
C GLU A 437 -4.51 -18.37 -5.81
N GLU A 438 -4.05 -17.19 -6.24
CA GLU A 438 -2.63 -16.96 -6.49
C GLU A 438 -1.97 -16.19 -5.36
N LEU A 439 -2.68 -15.33 -4.63
CA LEU A 439 -2.06 -14.43 -3.65
C LEU A 439 -2.32 -14.82 -2.20
N HIS A 440 -3.31 -15.67 -1.91
CA HIS A 440 -3.50 -16.24 -0.58
C HIS A 440 -2.77 -17.57 -0.41
N ARG A 441 -2.29 -17.77 0.81
CA ARG A 441 -1.72 -19.03 1.26
C ARG A 441 -2.85 -19.98 1.72
N PRO A 442 -2.54 -21.27 1.86
CA PRO A 442 -3.49 -22.25 2.36
C PRO A 442 -4.02 -21.97 3.78
N ASP A 443 -3.33 -21.16 4.58
CA ASP A 443 -3.77 -20.70 5.91
C ASP A 443 -4.65 -19.44 5.86
N GLY A 444 -5.07 -19.00 4.67
CA GLY A 444 -5.93 -17.83 4.49
C GLY A 444 -5.23 -16.48 4.60
N LEU A 445 -3.92 -16.45 4.87
CA LEU A 445 -3.13 -15.22 4.90
C LEU A 445 -2.67 -14.82 3.49
N VAL A 446 -2.60 -13.52 3.24
CA VAL A 446 -2.12 -12.97 1.96
C VAL A 446 -0.59 -12.89 1.94
N MET A 447 0.01 -13.15 0.78
CA MET A 447 1.43 -12.88 0.53
C MET A 447 1.67 -11.38 0.33
N HIS A 448 2.85 -10.88 0.70
CA HIS A 448 3.19 -9.46 0.46
C HIS A 448 3.42 -9.18 -1.02
N PHE A 449 4.07 -10.11 -1.72
CA PHE A 449 4.41 -9.95 -3.13
C PHE A 449 4.56 -11.30 -3.84
N LYS A 450 4.53 -11.26 -5.17
CA LYS A 450 4.71 -12.41 -6.04
C LYS A 450 5.43 -12.06 -7.35
N SER A 451 6.39 -12.89 -7.72
CA SER A 451 7.10 -12.83 -8.99
C SER A 451 6.26 -13.45 -10.10
N THR A 452 5.95 -12.68 -11.14
CA THR A 452 5.16 -13.14 -12.31
C THR A 452 5.92 -14.11 -13.20
N ARG A 453 7.27 -14.10 -13.15
CA ARG A 453 8.11 -14.98 -13.98
C ARG A 453 8.46 -16.29 -13.31
N THR A 454 8.67 -16.29 -11.99
CA THR A 454 9.13 -17.48 -11.23
C THR A 454 8.06 -18.07 -10.31
N GLY A 455 7.00 -17.32 -9.98
CA GLY A 455 6.01 -17.72 -8.97
C GLY A 455 6.54 -17.71 -7.53
N TYR A 456 7.75 -17.17 -7.31
CA TYR A 456 8.26 -16.94 -5.96
C TYR A 456 7.41 -15.85 -5.28
N GLY A 457 6.99 -16.11 -4.04
CA GLY A 457 6.29 -15.14 -3.21
C GLY A 457 6.62 -15.36 -1.74
N ASN A 458 6.50 -14.31 -0.95
CA ASN A 458 6.76 -14.36 0.48
C ASN A 458 5.80 -13.43 1.23
N GLY A 459 5.71 -13.62 2.54
CA GLY A 459 4.78 -12.90 3.41
C GLY A 459 3.68 -13.79 3.97
N ALA A 460 3.15 -13.36 5.11
CA ALA A 460 1.94 -13.88 5.72
C ALA A 460 1.38 -12.74 6.56
N LEU A 461 0.36 -12.07 6.05
CA LEU A 461 -0.40 -11.07 6.79
C LEU A 461 -1.89 -11.33 6.61
N PRO A 462 -2.74 -10.88 7.55
CA PRO A 462 -4.14 -10.68 7.26
C PRO A 462 -4.31 -9.77 6.04
N THR A 463 -5.32 -10.05 5.22
CA THR A 463 -5.69 -9.20 4.08
C THR A 463 -6.04 -7.80 4.58
N THR A 464 -5.57 -6.76 3.90
CA THR A 464 -5.83 -5.37 4.28
C THR A 464 -7.31 -5.07 4.05
N SER A 465 -8.07 -5.04 5.14
CA SER A 465 -9.53 -5.06 5.06
C SER A 465 -10.09 -3.81 4.40
N VAL A 466 -9.49 -2.64 4.61
CA VAL A 466 -10.05 -1.37 4.10
C VAL A 466 -9.97 -1.28 2.57
N GLU A 467 -8.81 -1.52 1.97
CA GLU A 467 -8.62 -1.41 0.52
C GLU A 467 -9.28 -2.55 -0.25
N PHE A 468 -9.43 -3.72 0.36
CA PHE A 468 -10.10 -4.85 -0.30
C PHE A 468 -11.62 -4.79 -0.17
N ARG A 469 -12.20 -4.11 0.83
CA ARG A 469 -13.64 -4.18 1.10
C ARG A 469 -14.52 -3.75 -0.08
N PRO A 470 -14.23 -2.67 -0.83
CA PRO A 470 -15.03 -2.31 -1.99
C PRO A 470 -14.90 -3.28 -3.18
N LEU A 471 -13.90 -4.16 -3.16
CA LEU A 471 -13.50 -5.01 -4.29
C LEU A 471 -13.88 -6.48 -4.07
N ILE A 472 -13.45 -7.03 -2.93
CA ILE A 472 -13.66 -8.42 -2.53
C ILE A 472 -14.03 -8.43 -1.04
N PRO A 473 -15.28 -8.09 -0.71
CA PRO A 473 -15.77 -7.96 0.67
C PRO A 473 -15.42 -9.16 1.56
N ASP A 474 -15.55 -10.39 1.05
CA ASP A 474 -15.34 -11.60 1.85
C ASP A 474 -13.89 -11.77 2.32
N LEU A 475 -12.93 -11.44 1.45
CA LEU A 475 -11.49 -11.46 1.81
C LEU A 475 -11.14 -10.31 2.75
N ALA A 476 -11.78 -9.15 2.58
CA ALA A 476 -11.60 -8.01 3.46
C ALA A 476 -12.11 -8.31 4.88
N ASP A 477 -13.28 -8.93 5.00
CA ASP A 477 -13.90 -9.26 6.27
C ASP A 477 -13.13 -10.38 6.98
N ARG A 478 -12.64 -11.40 6.26
CA ARG A 478 -11.65 -12.35 6.80
C ARG A 478 -10.41 -11.63 7.33
N GLY A 479 -9.85 -10.71 6.54
CA GLY A 479 -8.69 -9.92 6.93
C GLY A 479 -8.92 -9.13 8.22
N TRP A 480 -10.09 -8.52 8.36
CA TRP A 480 -10.49 -7.81 9.58
C TRP A 480 -10.64 -8.75 10.78
N ALA A 481 -11.30 -9.90 10.62
CA ALA A 481 -11.47 -10.88 11.69
C ALA A 481 -10.12 -11.34 12.25
N LEU A 482 -9.18 -11.70 11.37
CA LEU A 482 -7.83 -12.14 11.77
C LEU A 482 -7.01 -11.01 12.39
N LEU A 483 -7.14 -9.78 11.89
CA LEU A 483 -6.49 -8.62 12.49
C LEU A 483 -7.01 -8.36 13.91
N LYS A 484 -8.34 -8.39 14.08
CA LYS A 484 -9.04 -8.20 15.36
C LYS A 484 -8.58 -9.23 16.40
N ALA A 485 -8.51 -10.49 16.00
CA ALA A 485 -8.07 -11.58 16.88
C ALA A 485 -6.57 -11.51 17.25
N GLY A 486 -5.73 -10.93 16.40
CA GLY A 486 -4.27 -10.96 16.58
C GLY A 486 -3.61 -9.75 17.23
N VAL A 487 -4.29 -8.59 17.26
CA VAL A 487 -3.66 -7.31 17.64
C VAL A 487 -4.03 -6.83 19.04
N TRP A 488 -5.31 -6.89 19.40
CA TRP A 488 -5.81 -6.31 20.64
C TRP A 488 -5.74 -7.30 21.79
N LEU A 489 -5.36 -6.79 22.97
CA LEU A 489 -5.37 -7.51 24.22
C LEU A 489 -6.66 -7.20 24.98
N THR A 490 -7.18 -8.19 25.71
CA THR A 490 -8.31 -8.01 26.61
C THR A 490 -7.88 -8.22 28.06
N ASP A 491 -8.49 -7.46 28.97
CA ASP A 491 -8.36 -7.70 30.42
C ASP A 491 -9.22 -8.88 30.90
N ASP A 492 -9.19 -9.14 32.21
CA ASP A 492 -9.94 -10.23 32.86
C ASP A 492 -11.47 -10.04 32.75
N ASP A 493 -11.94 -8.81 32.53
CA ASP A 493 -13.35 -8.47 32.32
C ASP A 493 -13.75 -8.55 30.84
N GLY A 494 -12.82 -8.92 29.95
CA GLY A 494 -13.04 -9.03 28.50
C GLY A 494 -13.03 -7.70 27.75
N LYS A 495 -12.64 -6.59 28.39
CA LYS A 495 -12.53 -5.26 27.76
C LYS A 495 -11.20 -5.08 27.08
N VAL A 496 -11.17 -4.25 26.04
CA VAL A 496 -9.94 -3.98 25.29
C VAL A 496 -9.01 -3.12 26.14
N SER A 497 -7.84 -3.66 26.49
CA SER A 497 -6.89 -3.03 27.42
C SER A 497 -5.66 -2.43 26.75
N GLY A 498 -5.36 -2.82 25.51
CA GLY A 498 -4.21 -2.33 24.77
C GLY A 498 -3.96 -3.11 23.48
N THR A 499 -2.80 -2.92 22.88
CA THR A 499 -2.35 -3.72 21.72
C THR A 499 -1.06 -4.46 22.03
N VAL A 500 -0.81 -5.54 21.29
CA VAL A 500 0.49 -6.24 21.33
C VAL A 500 1.66 -5.33 20.93
N PHE A 501 1.40 -4.19 20.29
CA PHE A 501 2.45 -3.29 19.81
C PHE A 501 3.15 -2.52 20.94
N ARG A 502 2.51 -2.34 22.10
CA ARG A 502 3.10 -1.66 23.26
C ARG A 502 4.46 -2.28 23.62
N ASP A 503 4.51 -3.60 23.70
CA ASP A 503 5.70 -4.34 24.15
C ASP A 503 6.59 -4.84 23.01
N MET A 504 6.10 -4.83 21.77
CA MET A 504 6.92 -5.16 20.60
C MET A 504 8.09 -4.17 20.42
N PRO A 505 9.23 -4.60 19.88
CA PRO A 505 10.28 -3.66 19.47
C PRO A 505 9.77 -2.71 18.36
N LYS A 506 10.39 -1.54 18.22
CA LYS A 506 10.09 -0.64 17.10
C LYS A 506 10.32 -1.38 15.77
N GLY A 507 9.35 -1.26 14.87
CA GLY A 507 9.45 -1.81 13.52
C GLY A 507 10.17 -0.85 12.57
N LEU A 508 10.30 -1.29 11.32
CA LEU A 508 10.79 -0.46 10.22
C LEU A 508 9.71 0.54 9.82
N ASP A 509 10.05 1.83 9.85
CA ASP A 509 9.29 2.86 9.17
C ASP A 509 9.67 2.86 7.68
N TYR A 510 8.73 2.44 6.85
CA TYR A 510 8.97 2.29 5.41
C TYR A 510 9.23 3.62 4.69
N GLY A 511 8.78 4.75 5.23
CA GLY A 511 8.89 6.05 4.56
C GLY A 511 10.25 6.72 4.73
N ASN A 512 10.97 6.43 5.82
CA ASN A 512 12.29 7.01 6.10
C ASN A 512 13.36 5.98 6.51
N ALA A 513 13.05 4.68 6.38
CA ALA A 513 13.89 3.56 6.82
C ALA A 513 14.34 3.61 8.29
N GLY A 514 13.68 4.43 9.10
CA GLY A 514 13.91 4.60 10.52
C GLY A 514 13.20 3.54 11.36
N ALA A 515 13.31 3.65 12.68
CA ALA A 515 12.62 2.75 13.62
C ALA A 515 11.42 3.47 14.24
N SER A 516 10.21 2.99 13.99
CA SER A 516 8.96 3.60 14.48
C SER A 516 7.87 2.55 14.72
N LYS A 517 6.90 2.89 15.57
CA LYS A 517 5.65 2.14 15.75
C LYS A 517 4.44 2.86 15.13
N VAL A 518 4.61 4.12 14.72
CA VAL A 518 3.51 5.03 14.35
C VAL A 518 2.65 4.44 13.21
N GLY A 519 3.27 3.97 12.13
CA GLY A 519 2.53 3.37 11.01
C GLY A 519 1.76 2.09 11.37
N MET A 520 2.21 1.32 12.39
CA MET A 520 1.50 0.11 12.83
C MET A 520 0.16 0.47 13.49
N TYR A 521 0.17 1.47 14.37
CA TYR A 521 -1.05 1.99 15.00
C TYR A 521 -2.01 2.57 13.95
N GLY A 522 -1.49 3.32 12.97
CA GLY A 522 -2.31 3.88 11.89
C GLY A 522 -3.11 2.82 11.13
N SER A 523 -2.44 1.74 10.71
CA SER A 523 -3.11 0.66 9.97
C SER A 523 -4.22 -0.03 10.77
N VAL A 524 -4.02 -0.28 12.07
CA VAL A 524 -5.03 -0.97 12.89
C VAL A 524 -6.17 -0.06 13.31
N MET A 525 -5.87 1.22 13.57
CA MET A 525 -6.88 2.25 13.81
C MET A 525 -7.78 2.41 12.60
N HIS A 526 -7.19 2.49 11.41
CA HIS A 526 -7.93 2.63 10.15
C HIS A 526 -8.87 1.45 9.93
N ALA A 527 -8.39 0.21 10.10
CA ALA A 527 -9.22 -0.98 9.99
C ALA A 527 -10.35 -1.03 11.04
N ALA A 528 -10.06 -0.66 12.30
CA ALA A 528 -11.04 -0.66 13.39
C ALA A 528 -12.14 0.38 13.19
N ARG A 529 -11.78 1.63 12.85
CA ARG A 529 -12.76 2.70 12.59
C ARG A 529 -13.59 2.42 11.36
N GLU A 530 -12.99 1.90 10.29
CA GLU A 530 -13.74 1.50 9.11
C GLU A 530 -14.78 0.42 9.46
N ALA A 531 -14.42 -0.58 10.29
CA ALA A 531 -15.34 -1.58 10.80
C ALA A 531 -16.35 -1.05 11.85
N GLY A 532 -16.18 0.17 12.36
CA GLY A 532 -17.02 0.75 13.41
C GLY A 532 -16.69 0.30 14.83
N ASP A 533 -15.51 -0.29 15.06
CA ASP A 533 -15.02 -0.71 16.39
C ASP A 533 -14.27 0.46 17.05
N GLU A 534 -15.04 1.48 17.48
CA GLU A 534 -14.48 2.74 18.02
C GLU A 534 -13.72 2.53 19.34
N GLU A 535 -14.10 1.54 20.15
CA GLU A 535 -13.38 1.18 21.38
C GLU A 535 -11.93 0.79 21.05
N ARG A 536 -11.74 -0.17 20.12
CA ARG A 536 -10.41 -0.62 19.69
C ARG A 536 -9.59 0.48 19.04
N ALA A 537 -10.23 1.34 18.24
CA ALA A 537 -9.57 2.47 17.61
C ALA A 537 -9.11 3.51 18.63
N SER A 538 -9.95 3.83 19.62
CA SER A 538 -9.65 4.79 20.70
C SER A 538 -8.53 4.28 21.60
N VAL A 539 -8.55 3.00 21.97
CA VAL A 539 -7.45 2.39 22.75
C VAL A 539 -6.13 2.47 21.98
N ALA A 540 -6.14 2.14 20.68
CA ALA A 540 -4.95 2.22 19.84
C ALA A 540 -4.44 3.67 19.67
N TRP A 541 -5.33 4.65 19.55
CA TRP A 541 -4.96 6.07 19.49
C TRP A 541 -4.30 6.55 20.79
N ASN A 542 -4.92 6.26 21.93
CA ASN A 542 -4.40 6.66 23.24
C ASN A 542 -3.04 6.01 23.52
N GLU A 543 -2.91 4.71 23.22
CA GLU A 543 -1.65 3.99 23.35
C GLU A 543 -0.58 4.53 22.39
N LEU A 544 -0.95 4.93 21.17
CA LEU A 544 -0.03 5.61 20.25
C LEU A 544 0.50 6.92 20.85
N LEU A 545 -0.37 7.74 21.44
CA LEU A 545 0.03 9.00 22.07
C LEU A 545 1.00 8.77 23.24
N GLU A 546 0.79 7.72 24.03
CA GLU A 546 1.70 7.32 25.11
C GLU A 546 3.06 6.81 24.57
N VAL A 547 3.02 5.87 23.63
CA VAL A 547 4.20 5.13 23.17
C VAL A 547 5.07 5.98 22.24
N ALA A 548 4.47 6.80 21.38
CA ALA A 548 5.20 7.67 20.46
C ALA A 548 5.57 9.02 21.11
N ASN A 549 4.85 9.43 22.17
CA ASN A 549 5.04 10.69 22.88
C ASN A 549 5.22 11.90 21.93
N PRO A 550 4.20 12.23 21.13
CA PRO A 550 4.30 13.29 20.13
C PRO A 550 4.54 14.65 20.77
N VAL A 551 5.28 15.49 20.07
CA VAL A 551 5.51 16.89 20.45
C VAL A 551 4.23 17.67 20.19
N ARG A 552 3.70 18.29 21.24
CA ARG A 552 2.51 19.14 21.17
C ARG A 552 2.95 20.60 21.26
N THR A 553 2.54 21.39 20.28
CA THR A 553 2.59 22.85 20.32
C THR A 553 1.15 23.38 20.29
N ARG A 554 1.01 24.70 20.37
CA ARG A 554 -0.29 25.36 20.19
C ARG A 554 -0.90 25.11 18.81
N GLU A 555 -0.07 24.96 17.79
CA GLU A 555 -0.48 24.88 16.39
C GLU A 555 -0.38 23.49 15.78
N SER A 556 0.22 22.52 16.48
CA SER A 556 0.49 21.21 15.88
C SER A 556 0.69 20.10 16.90
N LEU A 557 0.41 18.88 16.47
CA LEU A 557 0.81 17.65 17.14
C LEU A 557 1.68 16.85 16.17
N GLU A 558 2.93 16.58 16.54
CA GLU A 558 3.90 15.92 15.67
C GLU A 558 4.47 14.63 16.29
N PHE A 559 4.38 13.53 15.54
CA PHE A 559 5.09 12.28 15.85
C PHE A 559 6.54 12.35 15.36
N THR A 560 7.44 12.88 16.19
CA THR A 560 8.86 13.04 15.85
C THR A 560 9.53 11.72 15.49
N GLY A 561 10.28 11.72 14.37
CA GLY A 561 11.03 10.56 13.88
C GLY A 561 10.21 9.55 13.08
N ALA A 562 8.88 9.68 13.04
CA ALA A 562 8.05 8.97 12.08
C ALA A 562 8.05 9.70 10.73
N SER A 563 8.04 8.92 9.64
CA SER A 563 7.96 9.50 8.30
C SER A 563 6.62 10.20 8.05
N VAL A 564 6.58 11.10 7.07
CA VAL A 564 5.34 11.71 6.59
C VAL A 564 4.33 10.64 6.19
N MET A 565 4.80 9.55 5.57
CA MET A 565 3.94 8.43 5.18
C MET A 565 3.32 7.75 6.40
N SER A 566 4.10 7.47 7.46
CA SER A 566 3.57 6.89 8.70
C SER A 566 2.57 7.81 9.39
N LYS A 567 2.85 9.13 9.41
CA LYS A 567 1.91 10.13 9.95
C LYS A 567 0.62 10.14 9.13
N ALA A 568 0.69 10.18 7.81
CA ALA A 568 -0.48 10.15 6.94
C ALA A 568 -1.27 8.83 7.04
N ASN A 569 -0.61 7.69 7.30
CA ASN A 569 -1.30 6.44 7.61
C ASN A 569 -2.08 6.54 8.94
N VAL A 570 -1.48 7.11 10.00
CA VAL A 570 -2.21 7.39 11.25
C VAL A 570 -3.41 8.29 11.00
N ALA A 571 -3.29 9.26 10.10
CA ALA A 571 -4.37 10.18 9.75
C ALA A 571 -5.59 9.48 9.13
N MET A 572 -5.39 8.42 8.34
CA MET A 572 -6.50 7.60 7.82
C MET A 572 -7.33 7.00 8.97
N GLY A 573 -6.67 6.52 10.03
CA GLY A 573 -7.33 6.11 11.26
C GLY A 573 -7.94 7.27 12.02
N ALA A 574 -7.17 8.35 12.25
CA ALA A 574 -7.59 9.51 13.03
C ALA A 574 -8.81 10.25 12.45
N PHE A 575 -9.00 10.23 11.13
CA PHE A 575 -10.07 10.97 10.47
C PHE A 575 -11.25 10.11 10.05
N GLY A 576 -11.05 8.78 9.95
CA GLY A 576 -12.06 7.83 9.51
C GLY A 576 -13.28 7.70 10.44
N ARG A 577 -14.29 6.99 9.96
CA ARG A 577 -15.54 6.61 10.65
C ARG A 577 -16.00 5.24 10.16
N LYS A 578 -17.05 4.66 10.78
CA LYS A 578 -17.68 3.42 10.29
C LYS A 578 -18.06 3.55 8.81
N GLY A 579 -17.52 2.66 7.98
CA GLY A 579 -17.74 2.61 6.53
C GLY A 579 -17.28 3.84 5.74
N GLY A 580 -16.50 4.75 6.33
CA GLY A 580 -16.16 6.03 5.71
C GLY A 580 -15.39 5.89 4.40
N TRP A 581 -14.40 4.98 4.36
CA TRP A 581 -13.62 4.74 3.15
C TRP A 581 -14.42 3.97 2.11
N LEU A 582 -15.17 2.94 2.53
CA LEU A 582 -16.07 2.19 1.67
C LEU A 582 -17.13 3.10 1.04
N ASP A 583 -17.75 3.99 1.81
CA ASP A 583 -18.74 4.94 1.32
C ASP A 583 -18.12 5.96 0.36
N LEU A 584 -16.93 6.48 0.67
CA LEU A 584 -16.20 7.37 -0.24
C LEU A 584 -16.02 6.70 -1.62
N ILE A 585 -15.73 5.40 -1.65
CA ILE A 585 -15.50 4.66 -2.92
C ILE A 585 -16.81 4.25 -3.60
N ASP A 586 -17.75 3.65 -2.87
CA ASP A 586 -18.96 3.05 -3.44
C ASP A 586 -20.09 4.06 -3.66
N ARG A 587 -20.27 5.01 -2.74
CA ARG A 587 -21.45 5.90 -2.70
C ARG A 587 -21.10 7.35 -3.06
N GLY A 588 -19.95 7.85 -2.63
CA GLY A 588 -19.54 9.22 -2.86
C GLY A 588 -20.36 10.20 -2.02
N LEU A 589 -20.43 11.46 -2.46
CA LEU A 589 -21.25 12.48 -1.78
C LEU A 589 -22.74 12.17 -2.00
N PRO A 590 -23.55 12.07 -0.92
CA PRO A 590 -25.00 12.19 -1.02
C PRO A 590 -25.39 13.49 -1.74
N GLU A 591 -26.55 13.50 -2.40
CA GLU A 591 -27.03 14.66 -3.16
C GLU A 591 -27.12 15.93 -2.29
N THR A 592 -27.53 15.78 -1.03
CA THR A 592 -27.59 16.87 -0.04
C THR A 592 -26.22 17.50 0.21
N TRP A 593 -25.16 16.69 0.30
CA TRP A 593 -23.78 17.19 0.47
C TRP A 593 -23.23 17.79 -0.83
N ALA A 594 -23.56 17.19 -1.96
CA ALA A 594 -23.09 17.59 -3.28
C ALA A 594 -23.69 18.93 -3.76
N THR A 595 -24.86 19.32 -3.24
CA THR A 595 -25.58 20.53 -3.69
C THR A 595 -25.75 21.59 -2.60
N GLY A 596 -25.70 21.20 -1.32
CA GLY A 596 -25.94 22.11 -0.20
C GLY A 596 -24.86 23.18 0.03
N PRO A 597 -25.15 24.16 0.91
CA PRO A 597 -24.22 25.20 1.28
C PRO A 597 -22.89 24.68 1.85
N ILE A 598 -21.81 25.44 1.64
CA ILE A 598 -20.47 25.10 2.12
C ILE A 598 -19.71 26.27 2.72
N LEU A 599 -18.76 25.94 3.58
CA LEU A 599 -17.64 26.81 3.91
C LEU A 599 -16.64 26.76 2.75
N LYS A 600 -16.72 27.77 1.87
CA LYS A 600 -15.85 27.92 0.71
C LYS A 600 -14.43 28.31 1.12
N ASP A 601 -14.29 29.23 2.08
CA ASP A 601 -12.98 29.69 2.53
C ASP A 601 -12.97 30.20 3.98
N VAL A 602 -11.84 29.96 4.64
CA VAL A 602 -11.41 30.58 5.90
C VAL A 602 -9.87 30.59 5.92
N PRO A 603 -9.21 31.67 6.37
CA PRO A 603 -7.74 31.73 6.40
C PRO A 603 -7.13 30.62 7.27
N PHE A 604 -6.19 29.86 6.69
CA PHE A 604 -5.46 28.80 7.39
C PHE A 604 -4.65 29.33 8.59
N ALA A 605 -4.23 30.60 8.56
CA ALA A 605 -3.54 31.23 9.68
C ALA A 605 -4.46 31.46 10.90
N ASP A 606 -5.76 31.62 10.66
CA ASP A 606 -6.69 32.12 11.69
C ASP A 606 -7.51 30.99 12.34
N ALA A 607 -7.91 29.98 11.55
CA ALA A 607 -8.87 28.97 12.01
C ALA A 607 -8.48 27.52 11.65
N MET A 608 -8.91 26.60 12.50
CA MET A 608 -8.94 25.16 12.30
C MET A 608 -10.40 24.69 12.26
N VAL A 609 -10.80 24.04 11.16
CA VAL A 609 -12.14 23.45 11.02
C VAL A 609 -12.15 22.05 11.62
N ALA A 610 -12.97 21.83 12.65
CA ALA A 610 -13.11 20.53 13.32
C ALA A 610 -14.27 19.69 12.75
N ARG A 611 -15.29 20.34 12.17
CA ARG A 611 -16.44 19.69 11.53
C ARG A 611 -17.13 20.67 10.56
N ALA A 612 -17.64 20.16 9.44
CA ALA A 612 -18.47 20.93 8.51
C ALA A 612 -19.49 20.03 7.80
N GLU A 613 -20.78 20.25 8.04
CA GLU A 613 -21.87 19.42 7.51
C GLU A 613 -22.94 20.27 6.86
N THR A 614 -23.56 19.75 5.80
CA THR A 614 -24.75 20.33 5.20
C THR A 614 -25.85 19.28 5.09
N ASP A 615 -27.09 19.69 5.29
CA ASP A 615 -28.29 18.87 5.06
C ASP A 615 -28.94 19.14 3.69
N GLY A 616 -28.29 19.93 2.83
CA GLY A 616 -28.78 20.38 1.53
C GLY A 616 -29.37 21.79 1.55
N GLN A 617 -29.75 22.33 2.71
CA GLN A 617 -30.27 23.71 2.83
C GLN A 617 -29.50 24.55 3.84
N ALA A 618 -28.95 23.90 4.85
CA ALA A 618 -28.22 24.52 5.94
C ALA A 618 -26.77 24.09 5.99
N LEU A 619 -25.98 24.81 6.78
CA LEU A 619 -24.57 24.52 7.04
C LEU A 619 -24.27 24.62 8.52
N ASP A 620 -23.77 23.52 9.09
CA ASP A 620 -23.33 23.44 10.48
C ASP A 620 -21.81 23.30 10.53
N LEU A 621 -21.14 24.17 11.28
CA LEU A 621 -19.69 24.30 11.37
C LEU A 621 -19.23 24.24 12.82
N VAL A 622 -18.05 23.67 13.03
CA VAL A 622 -17.29 23.80 14.28
C VAL A 622 -15.87 24.24 13.94
N LEU A 623 -15.48 25.41 14.45
CA LEU A 623 -14.17 26.00 14.23
C LEU A 623 -13.46 26.26 15.57
N HIS A 624 -12.13 26.26 15.51
CA HIS A 624 -11.26 26.72 16.59
C HIS A 624 -10.30 27.78 16.05
N PRO A 625 -9.99 28.84 16.81
CA PRO A 625 -8.89 29.72 16.44
C PRO A 625 -7.57 28.93 16.50
N VAL A 626 -6.62 29.28 15.62
CA VAL A 626 -5.23 28.79 15.70
C VAL A 626 -4.56 29.36 16.96
N ASP A 627 -4.87 30.62 17.24
CA ASP A 627 -4.49 31.31 18.46
C ASP A 627 -5.56 31.19 19.56
N ASP A 628 -5.48 31.98 20.63
CA ASP A 628 -6.48 32.00 21.70
C ASP A 628 -7.80 32.55 21.18
N GLU A 629 -7.69 33.57 20.34
CA GLU A 629 -8.79 34.21 19.65
C GLU A 629 -8.37 34.64 18.23
N ALA A 630 -9.32 34.71 17.31
CA ALA A 630 -9.09 35.22 15.96
C ALA A 630 -10.30 36.02 15.45
N HIS A 631 -10.06 37.21 14.91
CA HIS A 631 -11.05 37.94 14.12
C HIS A 631 -10.79 37.65 12.65
N THR A 632 -11.68 36.89 12.03
CA THR A 632 -11.49 36.42 10.66
C THR A 632 -12.77 36.55 9.84
N ARG A 633 -12.75 36.09 8.60
CA ARG A 633 -13.90 36.09 7.69
C ARG A 633 -14.17 34.68 7.21
N LEU A 634 -15.45 34.32 7.21
CA LEU A 634 -15.93 33.09 6.61
C LEU A 634 -16.57 33.43 5.27
N THR A 635 -16.13 32.73 4.22
CA THR A 635 -16.77 32.78 2.90
C THR A 635 -17.63 31.54 2.75
N LEU A 636 -18.93 31.76 2.61
CA LEU A 636 -19.93 30.73 2.35
C LEU A 636 -20.23 30.70 0.86
N ALA A 637 -20.53 29.53 0.30
CA ALA A 637 -20.96 29.37 -1.08
C ALA A 637 -22.03 28.28 -1.19
N ARG A 638 -22.61 28.15 -2.40
CA ARG A 638 -23.76 27.26 -2.67
C ARG A 638 -24.98 27.59 -1.81
N LEU A 639 -25.11 28.86 -1.43
CA LEU A 639 -26.34 29.40 -0.85
C LEU A 639 -27.35 29.66 -1.97
N THR A 640 -28.63 29.71 -1.65
CA THR A 640 -29.67 30.12 -2.61
C THR A 640 -29.56 31.62 -2.86
N PRO A 641 -29.30 32.07 -4.11
CA PRO A 641 -29.08 33.47 -4.41
C PRO A 641 -30.23 34.38 -3.97
N GLY A 642 -29.91 35.54 -3.40
CA GLY A 642 -30.87 36.56 -2.96
C GLY A 642 -31.67 36.21 -1.70
N ILE A 643 -31.48 35.03 -1.10
CA ILE A 643 -32.13 34.64 0.16
C ILE A 643 -31.28 35.09 1.36
N SER A 644 -31.97 35.50 2.43
CA SER A 644 -31.36 35.78 3.72
C SER A 644 -31.17 34.48 4.51
N TYR A 645 -30.03 34.38 5.20
CA TYR A 645 -29.68 33.30 6.09
C TYR A 645 -29.48 33.86 7.50
N GLU A 646 -30.05 33.16 8.47
CA GLU A 646 -29.80 33.37 9.89
C GLU A 646 -28.59 32.55 10.30
N VAL A 647 -27.69 33.20 11.04
CA VAL A 647 -26.50 32.58 11.61
C VAL A 647 -26.70 32.52 13.11
N THR A 648 -26.67 31.32 13.68
CA THR A 648 -26.91 31.04 15.09
C THR A 648 -25.81 30.12 15.66
N GLY A 649 -25.82 29.90 16.98
CA GLY A 649 -24.82 29.13 17.70
C GLY A 649 -24.06 30.04 18.67
N ASP A 650 -22.73 29.97 18.65
CA ASP A 650 -21.86 30.86 19.41
C ASP A 650 -21.70 32.24 18.74
N VAL A 651 -22.22 32.38 17.52
CA VAL A 651 -22.22 33.61 16.72
C VAL A 651 -23.65 33.89 16.26
N THR A 652 -24.10 35.13 16.43
CA THR A 652 -25.39 35.60 15.94
C THR A 652 -25.20 36.65 14.86
N ALA A 653 -25.65 36.37 13.65
CA ALA A 653 -25.59 37.29 12.52
C ALA A 653 -26.71 37.00 11.51
N SER A 654 -26.83 37.86 10.50
CA SER A 654 -27.62 37.58 9.31
C SER A 654 -26.79 37.95 8.08
N VAL A 655 -26.86 37.09 7.07
CA VAL A 655 -26.16 37.28 5.80
C VAL A 655 -27.13 37.09 4.66
N VAL A 656 -26.94 37.83 3.57
CA VAL A 656 -27.72 37.66 2.34
C VAL A 656 -26.79 37.08 1.29
N ALA A 657 -27.23 36.00 0.64
CA ALA A 657 -26.51 35.41 -0.46
C ALA A 657 -26.53 36.32 -1.69
N ASP A 658 -25.38 36.54 -2.31
CA ASP A 658 -25.27 37.30 -3.56
C ASP A 658 -25.84 36.53 -4.77
N GLU A 659 -25.73 37.12 -5.96
CA GLU A 659 -26.22 36.52 -7.20
C GLU A 659 -25.51 35.20 -7.57
N ASN A 660 -24.31 34.96 -7.04
CA ASN A 660 -23.54 33.72 -7.23
C ASN A 660 -23.81 32.68 -6.13
N GLY A 661 -24.69 32.99 -5.17
CA GLY A 661 -24.94 32.14 -4.01
C GLY A 661 -23.80 32.16 -3.00
N GLU A 662 -23.05 33.26 -2.92
CA GLU A 662 -21.96 33.45 -1.97
C GLU A 662 -22.32 34.49 -0.91
N ALA A 663 -21.76 34.34 0.29
CA ALA A 663 -21.86 35.33 1.35
C ALA A 663 -20.56 35.37 2.15
N VAL A 664 -20.18 36.56 2.62
CA VAL A 664 -19.00 36.73 3.48
C VAL A 664 -19.44 37.32 4.80
N MET A 665 -19.06 36.69 5.91
CA MET A 665 -19.33 37.20 7.25
C MET A 665 -18.06 37.33 8.08
N PRO A 666 -17.88 38.46 8.79
CA PRO A 666 -16.87 38.55 9.83
C PRO A 666 -17.28 37.65 11.00
N VAL A 667 -16.29 37.01 11.63
CA VAL A 667 -16.49 36.17 12.81
C VAL A 667 -15.37 36.40 13.81
N HIS A 668 -15.72 36.37 15.09
CA HIS A 668 -14.77 36.26 16.18
C HIS A 668 -14.78 34.82 16.69
N LEU A 669 -13.63 34.16 16.60
CA LEU A 669 -13.43 32.80 17.08
C LEU A 669 -12.73 32.88 18.43
N ALA A 670 -13.28 32.20 19.44
CA ALA A 670 -12.70 32.09 20.78
C ALA A 670 -12.97 30.67 21.31
N GLY A 671 -11.94 29.85 21.41
CA GLY A 671 -12.10 28.43 21.75
C GLY A 671 -12.90 27.65 20.71
N ARG A 672 -13.71 26.68 21.15
CA ARG A 672 -14.62 25.93 20.26
C ARG A 672 -15.81 26.82 19.90
N THR A 673 -15.99 27.13 18.62
CA THR A 673 -17.06 27.99 18.12
C THR A 673 -17.95 27.20 17.15
N ALA A 674 -19.20 26.96 17.53
CA ALA A 674 -20.22 26.33 16.70
C ALA A 674 -21.05 27.38 15.97
N ILE A 675 -21.24 27.19 14.66
CA ILE A 675 -21.98 28.11 13.78
C ILE A 675 -22.97 27.30 12.95
N ASN A 676 -24.24 27.70 12.97
CA ASN A 676 -25.31 27.09 12.19
C ASN A 676 -25.90 28.17 11.27
N VAL A 677 -25.85 27.93 9.97
CA VAL A 677 -26.35 28.85 8.93
C VAL A 677 -27.60 28.24 8.31
N ARG A 678 -28.75 28.90 8.48
CA ARG A 678 -30.07 28.40 8.10
C ARG A 678 -30.81 29.44 7.26
N PRO A 679 -31.51 29.08 6.18
CA PRO A 679 -32.27 30.04 5.38
C PRO A 679 -33.46 30.60 6.20
N THR A 680 -33.72 31.91 6.14
CA THR A 680 -34.81 32.54 6.90
C THR A 680 -36.20 32.32 6.28
N ASP A 681 -36.27 31.89 5.02
CA ASP A 681 -37.51 31.66 4.27
C ASP A 681 -37.66 30.17 3.92
N THR A 682 -38.25 29.37 4.81
CA THR A 682 -38.93 28.12 4.41
C THR A 682 -40.42 28.40 4.24
N LYS A 683 -40.79 29.18 3.23
CA LYS A 683 -42.15 29.05 2.69
C LYS A 683 -42.26 27.66 2.07
N THR A 684 -43.02 26.82 2.76
CA THR A 684 -43.49 25.51 2.34
C THR A 684 -44.09 25.62 0.94
N ASN A 685 -43.30 25.34 -0.11
CA ASN A 685 -43.87 25.04 -1.42
C ASN A 685 -44.27 23.55 -1.42
N ALA A 686 -45.33 23.27 -0.66
CA ALA A 686 -46.22 22.18 -1.01
C ALA A 686 -47.00 22.63 -2.25
N ARG A 687 -46.58 22.17 -3.44
CA ARG A 687 -47.45 21.96 -4.60
C ARG A 687 -46.91 20.83 -5.45
#